data_AF-A0A8J9UZ99-F1
#
_entry.id   AF-A0A8J9UZ99-F1
#
_cell.length_a   1.000
_cell.length_b   1.000
_cell.length_c   1.000
_cell.angle_alpha   90.00
_cell.angle_beta   90.00
_cell.angle_gamma   90.00
#
_symmetry.space_group_name_H-M   'P 1'
#
loop_
_entity.id
_entity.type
_entity.pdbx_description
1 polymer ?
#
loop_
_entity_poly.entity_id
_entity_poly.type
_entity_poly.pdbx_seq_one_letter_code
_entity_poly.pdbx_strand_id
1 'polypeptide(L)'
;MGCCDNCCVPSKESREPIRYDPDFNGPTRNRSCTDIVWLIIFILFLGVWGYVGYYSMTKGNFEKLLAPIDSKGRRCGMDSGLEDKKYLLFFNIVKCLSPGTPITGCPTTQVCVSQCPSQTVLIEKELRVNPSSFEELRKDMVCNDEVNMQTMTYAQALQYIQEEKCASFILQSQPVLFRCIGDLSKLECKDTTNSGKWLQNGNSGDTCVRDPKRAQKSLLNSATAFDSYVGYIAASWVVFFTRNDRETHIVEPTYAQEPINACLVHGTVLGRCFINVTAVMDVLEDLSNGTLGLAEEQVVEQLSNLVKFNQLSSQIVQDLVQSRWYMAGALVAVVVLCFIYILLIRWVVTPVVWISIAGLFALLGFTMYVCYKNYAYYKANPVSLHQTTNLKGFAESIFAKSETWLFILIVVAVVLLILFLVVIFLRNRITIAIALIREGSKAVTDIKSTVFFPLFPWIIQCAVICYAVLVLMSLLSIGESVFQVVNIKNDTSCSCHGIYTEEGAVCNPTTFLTECRDTESPLGMLPCKLATCHFTGISNDNKIVIYMQLVNLLGFFWMMFFISGVSDMMLASTFSTWYWTFNKRNVPFFTLTSGIYRTFRYHLGTVAFGALIIAIVRMIRVILEYIDHKVKKYDNPLTRCILCFCKCFFWCLESFLKFINKNAYIMCAVHGKNFCRSASDAFSLLMRNIIRVVVLDKATDFIFFLSKLLISVGVGFAVYYLLEWSFVYEVTQGARLNYNYVPAIILSVATYLICTIFFNVYSMAVDTLFLCFLEDCERNDGSQEKPYFMSKNLMKILGKRNKIT
;
A
#
# COMPACT_ATOMS: atom_id res chain seq x y z
N MET A 1 -20.87 -11.31 38.25
CA MET A 1 -20.33 -12.67 38.52
C MET A 1 -21.18 -13.69 37.77
N GLY A 2 -20.64 -14.86 37.41
CA GLY A 2 -21.45 -16.02 36.97
C GLY A 2 -21.40 -16.48 35.50
N CYS A 3 -20.39 -16.12 34.68
CA CYS A 3 -20.38 -16.45 33.24
C CYS A 3 -19.03 -16.96 32.65
N CYS A 4 -18.22 -17.71 33.41
CA CYS A 4 -16.96 -18.27 32.89
C CYS A 4 -16.87 -19.81 32.94
N ASP A 5 -17.35 -20.43 34.02
CA ASP A 5 -16.99 -21.83 34.36
C ASP A 5 -17.50 -22.87 33.35
N ASN A 6 -18.64 -22.61 32.70
CA ASN A 6 -19.24 -23.51 31.71
C ASN A 6 -18.75 -23.30 30.26
N CYS A 7 -17.79 -22.40 30.01
CA CYS A 7 -17.24 -22.21 28.65
C CYS A 7 -16.11 -23.19 28.30
N CYS A 8 -15.42 -23.76 29.29
CA CYS A 8 -14.25 -24.63 29.08
C CYS A 8 -14.56 -26.13 29.17
N VAL A 9 -15.76 -26.52 29.63
CA VAL A 9 -16.17 -27.91 29.74
C VAL A 9 -17.19 -28.24 28.66
N PRO A 10 -16.83 -28.98 27.59
CA PRO A 10 -17.82 -29.43 26.62
C PRO A 10 -18.86 -30.31 27.32
N SER A 11 -20.13 -29.96 27.13
CA SER A 11 -21.29 -30.64 27.73
C SER A 11 -21.25 -32.15 27.49
N LYS A 12 -21.85 -32.96 28.39
CA LYS A 12 -21.89 -34.43 28.20
C LYS A 12 -22.52 -34.81 26.85
N GLU A 13 -23.59 -34.12 26.48
CA GLU A 13 -24.28 -34.22 25.20
C GLU A 13 -23.35 -33.95 23.99
N SER A 14 -22.47 -32.95 24.05
CA SER A 14 -21.49 -32.68 22.98
C SER A 14 -20.28 -33.62 22.98
N ARG A 15 -20.24 -34.66 23.83
CA ARG A 15 -19.23 -35.75 23.79
C ARG A 15 -19.75 -37.02 23.12
N GLU A 16 -21.07 -37.21 23.06
CA GLU A 16 -21.72 -38.34 22.39
C GLU A 16 -22.01 -38.01 20.91
N PRO A 17 -22.09 -39.02 20.00
CA PRO A 17 -22.55 -38.82 18.63
C PRO A 17 -23.90 -38.10 18.56
N ILE A 18 -24.05 -37.15 17.63
CA ILE A 18 -25.29 -36.37 17.49
C ILE A 18 -26.44 -37.32 17.14
N ARG A 19 -27.40 -37.43 18.07
CA ARG A 19 -28.54 -38.35 17.95
C ARG A 19 -29.46 -37.91 16.81
N TYR A 20 -30.07 -38.88 16.15
CA TYR A 20 -31.10 -38.64 15.13
C TYR A 20 -32.31 -37.90 15.74
N ASP A 21 -32.85 -36.97 14.96
CA ASP A 21 -33.98 -36.11 15.29
C ASP A 21 -34.84 -35.98 14.02
N PRO A 22 -36.09 -36.49 14.01
CA PRO A 22 -36.94 -36.52 12.82
C PRO A 22 -37.43 -35.12 12.38
N ASP A 23 -37.50 -34.16 13.31
CA ASP A 23 -37.93 -32.79 13.01
C ASP A 23 -36.77 -31.93 12.44
N PHE A 24 -35.51 -32.38 12.62
CA PHE A 24 -34.32 -31.67 12.15
C PHE A 24 -34.17 -31.70 10.62
N ASN A 25 -34.79 -30.71 9.99
CA ASN A 25 -34.70 -30.46 8.54
C ASN A 25 -33.72 -29.32 8.24
N GLY A 26 -32.58 -29.30 8.93
CA GLY A 26 -31.53 -28.28 8.77
C GLY A 26 -31.76 -26.99 9.57
N PRO A 27 -31.45 -25.80 9.01
CA PRO A 27 -31.44 -24.55 9.77
C PRO A 27 -32.75 -24.24 10.51
N THR A 28 -32.68 -24.27 11.84
CA THR A 28 -33.82 -24.16 12.75
C THR A 28 -34.67 -22.92 12.47
N ARG A 29 -36.00 -23.08 12.40
CA ARG A 29 -36.94 -21.99 12.09
C ARG A 29 -37.23 -21.11 13.30
N ASN A 30 -37.51 -21.73 14.45
CA ASN A 30 -37.75 -21.03 15.71
C ASN A 30 -36.41 -20.62 16.33
N ARG A 31 -36.18 -19.32 16.51
CA ARG A 31 -34.94 -18.76 17.06
C ARG A 31 -35.22 -17.60 18.01
N SER A 32 -34.40 -17.50 19.05
CA SER A 32 -34.26 -16.31 19.89
C SER A 32 -33.05 -15.48 19.46
N CYS A 33 -32.92 -14.25 19.94
CA CYS A 33 -31.70 -13.47 19.77
C CYS A 33 -30.58 -14.05 20.65
N THR A 34 -29.43 -14.30 20.07
CA THR A 34 -28.26 -14.84 20.77
C THR A 34 -27.30 -13.72 21.16
N ASP A 35 -26.66 -13.87 22.34
CA ASP A 35 -25.56 -13.02 22.80
C ASP A 35 -25.89 -11.51 22.86
N ILE A 36 -27.14 -11.16 23.22
CA ILE A 36 -27.70 -9.79 23.21
C ILE A 36 -26.83 -8.79 23.98
N VAL A 37 -26.25 -9.19 25.12
CA VAL A 37 -25.35 -8.34 25.92
C VAL A 37 -24.15 -7.84 25.10
N TRP A 38 -23.57 -8.71 24.27
CA TRP A 38 -22.44 -8.35 23.40
C TRP A 38 -22.86 -7.45 22.24
N LEU A 39 -24.11 -7.54 21.76
CA LEU A 39 -24.67 -6.58 20.81
C LEU A 39 -24.82 -5.19 21.43
N ILE A 40 -25.30 -5.09 22.68
CA ILE A 40 -25.42 -3.81 23.40
C ILE A 40 -24.04 -3.19 23.62
N ILE A 41 -23.06 -3.97 24.09
CA ILE A 41 -21.68 -3.50 24.27
C ILE A 41 -21.08 -3.01 22.94
N PHE A 42 -21.32 -3.72 21.83
CA PHE A 42 -20.85 -3.32 20.50
C PHE A 42 -21.49 -2.01 20.01
N ILE A 43 -22.80 -1.84 20.17
CA ILE A 43 -23.50 -0.61 19.79
C ILE A 43 -23.00 0.60 20.61
N LEU A 44 -22.82 0.43 21.92
CA LEU A 44 -22.24 1.45 22.79
C LEU A 44 -20.80 1.78 22.38
N PHE A 45 -19.99 0.77 22.06
CA PHE A 45 -18.62 0.97 21.56
C PHE A 45 -18.60 1.72 20.22
N LEU A 46 -19.49 1.41 19.27
CA LEU A 46 -19.61 2.15 18.01
C LEU A 46 -19.97 3.62 18.25
N GLY A 47 -20.82 3.92 19.25
CA GLY A 47 -21.09 5.29 19.70
C GLY A 47 -19.83 6.00 20.21
N VAL A 48 -19.04 5.34 21.05
CA VAL A 48 -17.75 5.87 21.55
C VAL A 48 -16.73 6.07 20.43
N TRP A 49 -16.61 5.12 19.49
CA TRP A 49 -15.68 5.21 18.35
C TRP A 49 -16.11 6.28 17.33
N GLY A 50 -17.43 6.50 17.17
CA GLY A 50 -18.00 7.63 16.43
C GLY A 50 -17.69 8.97 17.10
N TYR A 51 -17.84 9.06 18.43
CA TYR A 51 -17.46 10.25 19.19
C TYR A 51 -15.96 10.54 19.13
N VAL A 52 -15.10 9.51 19.20
CA VAL A 52 -13.64 9.67 18.99
C VAL A 52 -13.33 10.21 17.60
N GLY A 53 -14.05 9.78 16.56
CA GLY A 53 -13.90 10.34 15.21
C GLY A 53 -14.35 11.79 15.10
N TYR A 54 -15.52 12.13 15.66
CA TYR A 54 -16.00 13.52 15.72
C TYR A 54 -15.03 14.44 16.48
N TYR A 55 -14.57 14.01 17.65
CA TYR A 55 -13.59 14.75 18.44
C TYR A 55 -12.25 14.89 17.71
N SER A 56 -11.77 13.83 17.04
CA SER A 56 -10.52 13.90 16.31
C SER A 56 -10.60 14.88 15.13
N MET A 57 -11.67 14.83 14.34
CA MET A 57 -11.86 15.70 13.17
C MET A 57 -12.17 17.15 13.52
N THR A 58 -12.65 17.45 14.73
CA THR A 58 -12.93 18.83 15.20
C THR A 58 -11.80 19.47 16.00
N LYS A 59 -10.82 18.69 16.47
CA LYS A 59 -9.66 19.19 17.25
C LYS A 59 -8.30 18.95 16.58
N GLY A 60 -8.19 17.97 15.69
CA GLY A 60 -6.98 17.72 14.92
C GLY A 60 -6.89 18.67 13.72
N ASN A 61 -5.72 19.27 13.51
CA ASN A 61 -5.41 19.94 12.24
C ASN A 61 -4.37 19.10 11.49
N PHE A 62 -4.82 18.27 10.54
CA PHE A 62 -3.95 17.39 9.76
C PHE A 62 -2.92 18.16 8.91
N GLU A 63 -3.13 19.44 8.61
CA GLU A 63 -2.13 20.29 7.95
C GLU A 63 -0.82 20.33 8.77
N LYS A 64 -0.91 20.23 10.10
CA LYS A 64 0.28 20.15 10.97
C LYS A 64 1.19 18.95 10.67
N LEU A 65 0.63 17.84 10.17
CA LEU A 65 1.37 16.64 9.80
C LEU A 65 1.87 16.66 8.35
N LEU A 66 1.26 17.50 7.51
CA LEU A 66 1.63 17.67 6.10
C LEU A 66 2.53 18.89 5.85
N ALA A 67 2.72 19.75 6.85
CA ALA A 67 3.57 20.93 6.80
C ALA A 67 5.01 20.59 6.34
N PRO A 68 5.46 21.13 5.18
CA PRO A 68 6.75 20.81 4.60
C PRO A 68 7.89 21.53 5.34
N ILE A 69 9.10 21.06 5.09
CA ILE A 69 10.33 21.48 5.77
C ILE A 69 11.27 22.09 4.73
N ASP A 70 11.92 23.20 5.11
CA ASP A 70 12.89 23.94 4.30
C ASP A 70 14.34 23.45 4.48
N SER A 71 15.30 24.00 3.72
CA SER A 71 16.71 23.58 3.80
C SER A 71 17.42 23.94 5.11
N LYS A 72 16.83 24.80 5.95
CA LYS A 72 17.31 25.07 7.32
C LYS A 72 16.59 24.21 8.38
N GLY A 73 15.81 23.22 7.95
CA GLY A 73 15.04 22.31 8.82
C GLY A 73 13.73 22.90 9.34
N ARG A 74 13.37 24.12 8.95
CA ARG A 74 12.22 24.86 9.49
C ARG A 74 10.92 24.50 8.75
N ARG A 75 9.79 24.57 9.44
CA ARG A 75 8.45 24.25 8.91
C ARG A 75 7.73 25.46 8.33
N CYS A 76 7.32 25.33 7.08
CA CYS A 76 6.48 26.31 6.39
C CYS A 76 5.13 26.47 7.09
N GLY A 77 4.71 27.71 7.35
CA GLY A 77 3.48 28.03 8.08
C GLY A 77 3.54 27.76 9.60
N MET A 78 4.73 27.64 10.20
CA MET A 78 4.89 27.31 11.63
C MET A 78 6.06 28.00 12.33
N ASP A 79 7.28 27.83 11.81
CA ASP A 79 8.49 28.29 12.51
C ASP A 79 8.74 29.79 12.29
N SER A 80 9.57 30.39 13.15
CA SER A 80 9.74 31.85 13.24
C SER A 80 10.17 32.48 11.91
N GLY A 81 9.34 33.37 11.36
CA GLY A 81 9.55 34.07 10.10
C GLY A 81 8.94 33.37 8.88
N LEU A 82 8.23 32.25 9.10
CA LEU A 82 7.61 31.42 8.07
C LEU A 82 6.09 31.25 8.28
N GLU A 83 5.49 31.91 9.28
CA GLU A 83 4.06 31.78 9.64
C GLU A 83 3.12 32.06 8.45
N ASP A 84 3.40 33.11 7.67
CA ASP A 84 2.68 33.44 6.44
C ASP A 84 3.18 32.66 5.20
N LYS A 85 4.36 32.04 5.29
CA LYS A 85 5.01 31.31 4.19
C LYS A 85 4.60 29.83 4.21
N LYS A 86 3.39 29.50 3.77
CA LYS A 86 2.80 28.15 3.91
C LYS A 86 3.23 27.10 2.88
N TYR A 87 3.82 27.49 1.75
CA TYR A 87 4.16 26.55 0.67
C TYR A 87 5.67 26.39 0.51
N LEU A 88 6.17 25.19 0.19
CA LEU A 88 7.58 24.99 -0.11
C LEU A 88 7.88 25.14 -1.61
N LEU A 89 8.83 26.01 -1.95
CA LEU A 89 9.44 26.13 -3.27
C LEU A 89 10.82 25.46 -3.28
N PHE A 90 11.17 24.83 -4.39
CA PHE A 90 12.50 24.25 -4.66
C PHE A 90 13.23 25.16 -5.66
N PHE A 91 14.45 25.62 -5.35
CA PHE A 91 15.23 26.44 -6.29
C PHE A 91 15.56 25.68 -7.57
N ASN A 92 15.97 24.42 -7.46
CA ASN A 92 16.13 23.54 -8.60
C ASN A 92 15.41 22.20 -8.36
N ILE A 93 14.12 22.15 -8.72
CA ILE A 93 13.30 20.94 -8.63
C ILE A 93 13.87 19.75 -9.44
N VAL A 94 14.75 19.98 -10.41
CA VAL A 94 15.45 18.92 -11.17
C VAL A 94 16.48 18.21 -10.29
N LYS A 95 17.14 18.90 -9.34
CA LYS A 95 17.99 18.24 -8.33
C LYS A 95 17.21 17.32 -7.38
N CYS A 96 15.90 17.58 -7.19
CA CYS A 96 15.03 16.68 -6.45
C CYS A 96 14.72 15.38 -7.21
N LEU A 97 15.05 15.32 -8.50
CA LEU A 97 15.10 14.08 -9.27
C LEU A 97 16.48 13.41 -9.05
N SER A 98 16.78 13.09 -7.78
CA SER A 98 17.95 12.31 -7.34
C SER A 98 17.53 11.08 -6.49
N PRO A 99 18.13 9.88 -6.64
CA PRO A 99 17.68 8.65 -5.97
C PRO A 99 17.97 8.63 -4.48
N GLY A 100 18.88 9.49 -4.03
CA GLY A 100 19.07 9.75 -2.61
C GLY A 100 17.83 10.38 -1.98
N THR A 101 17.01 11.13 -2.72
CA THR A 101 15.94 11.97 -2.14
C THR A 101 14.92 11.27 -1.23
N PRO A 102 14.53 9.99 -1.41
CA PRO A 102 13.65 9.29 -0.45
C PRO A 102 14.34 8.93 0.88
N ILE A 103 15.67 9.09 0.97
CA ILE A 103 16.53 8.69 2.08
C ILE A 103 17.24 9.92 2.69
N THR A 104 17.75 10.83 1.85
CA THR A 104 18.56 12.00 2.22
C THR A 104 17.83 13.34 2.09
N GLY A 105 16.60 13.35 1.56
CA GLY A 105 15.93 14.59 1.16
C GLY A 105 16.48 15.20 -0.14
N CYS A 106 15.86 16.28 -0.64
CA CYS A 106 16.28 16.91 -1.89
C CYS A 106 17.56 17.76 -1.73
N PRO A 107 18.61 17.54 -2.54
CA PRO A 107 19.84 18.33 -2.53
C PRO A 107 19.67 19.63 -3.33
N THR A 108 18.73 20.48 -2.93
CA THR A 108 18.60 21.86 -3.42
C THR A 108 18.07 22.74 -2.30
N THR A 109 18.41 24.03 -2.35
CA THR A 109 17.83 25.04 -1.47
C THR A 109 16.31 25.05 -1.63
N GLN A 110 15.64 24.71 -0.55
CA GLN A 110 14.20 24.70 -0.37
C GLN A 110 13.86 25.84 0.57
N VAL A 111 12.90 26.68 0.17
CA VAL A 111 12.43 27.81 0.98
C VAL A 111 10.91 27.82 1.04
N CYS A 112 10.37 28.38 2.10
CA CYS A 112 8.94 28.61 2.21
C CYS A 112 8.54 29.92 1.50
N VAL A 113 7.39 29.92 0.84
CA VAL A 113 6.76 31.06 0.16
C VAL A 113 5.28 31.16 0.56
N SER A 114 4.73 32.38 0.55
CA SER A 114 3.33 32.64 0.91
C SER A 114 2.34 32.20 -0.18
N GLN A 115 2.75 32.21 -1.44
CA GLN A 115 1.98 31.74 -2.59
C GLN A 115 2.91 31.10 -3.63
N CYS A 116 2.45 30.06 -4.32
CA CYS A 116 3.23 29.46 -5.41
C CYS A 116 3.29 30.38 -6.64
N PRO A 117 4.47 30.55 -7.27
CA PRO A 117 4.68 31.42 -8.42
C PRO A 117 3.67 31.25 -9.56
N SER A 118 3.03 32.34 -9.95
CA SER A 118 2.02 32.40 -11.00
C SER A 118 2.59 32.48 -12.42
N GLN A 119 3.91 32.67 -12.58
CA GLN A 119 4.59 32.76 -13.87
C GLN A 119 5.97 32.08 -13.83
N THR A 120 6.52 31.78 -15.01
CA THR A 120 7.87 31.21 -15.16
C THR A 120 8.83 32.34 -15.48
N VAL A 121 9.90 32.48 -14.68
CA VAL A 121 10.91 33.55 -14.82
C VAL A 121 12.29 32.92 -14.87
N LEU A 122 13.04 33.17 -15.94
CA LEU A 122 14.41 32.68 -16.11
C LEU A 122 15.39 33.75 -15.59
N ILE A 123 15.34 34.02 -14.29
CA ILE A 123 16.00 35.14 -13.60
C ILE A 123 17.44 35.33 -14.08
N GLU A 124 18.27 34.29 -13.98
CA GLU A 124 19.68 34.37 -14.34
C GLU A 124 19.91 34.74 -15.81
N LYS A 125 19.09 34.17 -16.71
CA LYS A 125 19.17 34.43 -18.15
C LYS A 125 18.79 35.88 -18.47
N GLU A 126 17.71 36.38 -17.88
CA GLU A 126 17.21 37.72 -18.16
C GLU A 126 18.17 38.79 -17.59
N LEU A 127 18.77 38.54 -16.42
CA LEU A 127 19.84 39.37 -15.87
C LEU A 127 21.08 39.39 -16.77
N ARG A 128 21.56 38.22 -17.23
CA ARG A 128 22.71 38.12 -18.16
C ARG A 128 22.42 38.77 -19.54
N VAL A 129 21.16 38.90 -19.96
CA VAL A 129 20.76 39.49 -21.27
C VAL A 129 20.44 40.98 -21.19
N ASN A 130 19.77 41.44 -20.12
CA ASN A 130 19.39 42.84 -19.94
C ASN A 130 19.63 43.31 -18.49
N PRO A 131 20.85 43.75 -18.14
CA PRO A 131 21.18 44.22 -16.80
C PRO A 131 20.31 45.38 -16.29
N SER A 132 19.68 46.16 -17.19
CA SER A 132 18.81 47.28 -16.80
C SER A 132 17.44 46.83 -16.23
N SER A 133 17.04 45.58 -16.46
CA SER A 133 15.78 45.01 -15.93
C SER A 133 15.86 44.56 -14.46
N PHE A 134 17.02 44.68 -13.82
CA PHE A 134 17.26 44.21 -12.45
C PHE A 134 16.18 44.67 -11.45
N GLU A 135 15.80 45.95 -11.46
CA GLU A 135 14.81 46.51 -10.52
C GLU A 135 13.36 46.01 -10.74
N GLU A 136 13.08 45.40 -11.89
CA GLU A 136 11.82 44.73 -12.15
C GLU A 136 11.88 43.27 -11.70
N LEU A 137 12.90 42.52 -12.15
CA LEU A 137 13.08 41.11 -11.75
C LEU A 137 13.34 40.91 -10.25
N ARG A 138 13.95 41.88 -9.57
CA ARG A 138 14.26 41.84 -8.12
C ARG A 138 13.03 41.60 -7.23
N LYS A 139 11.82 41.87 -7.74
CA LYS A 139 10.54 41.61 -7.05
C LYS A 139 10.04 40.17 -7.23
N ASP A 140 10.41 39.54 -8.33
CA ASP A 140 10.07 38.14 -8.66
C ASP A 140 11.14 37.15 -8.18
N MET A 141 12.35 37.62 -7.84
CA MET A 141 13.40 36.78 -7.26
C MET A 141 12.97 36.14 -5.94
N VAL A 142 13.29 34.85 -5.78
CA VAL A 142 13.12 34.12 -4.51
C VAL A 142 14.48 33.65 -4.03
N CYS A 143 14.83 34.09 -2.81
CA CYS A 143 16.11 33.80 -2.16
C CYS A 143 15.88 33.22 -0.75
N ASN A 144 16.95 32.70 -0.14
CA ASN A 144 16.97 32.32 1.28
C ASN A 144 17.03 33.58 2.17
N ASP A 145 16.79 33.43 3.47
CA ASP A 145 16.74 34.58 4.39
C ASP A 145 18.13 35.18 4.72
N GLU A 146 19.22 34.73 4.08
CA GLU A 146 20.55 35.37 4.17
C GLU A 146 20.69 36.55 3.20
N VAL A 147 19.85 36.62 2.16
CA VAL A 147 19.95 37.63 1.10
C VAL A 147 18.96 38.77 1.36
N ASN A 148 19.48 39.95 1.70
CA ASN A 148 18.67 41.17 1.75
C ASN A 148 18.36 41.68 0.34
N MET A 149 17.23 41.23 -0.22
CA MET A 149 16.73 41.65 -1.53
C MET A 149 16.53 43.17 -1.68
N GLN A 150 16.40 43.94 -0.59
CA GLN A 150 16.22 45.39 -0.65
C GLN A 150 17.54 46.15 -0.91
N THR A 151 18.68 45.61 -0.47
CA THR A 151 20.02 46.25 -0.60
C THR A 151 20.95 45.53 -1.58
N MET A 152 20.54 44.37 -2.11
CA MET A 152 21.28 43.59 -3.09
C MET A 152 21.53 44.36 -4.40
N THR A 153 22.78 44.42 -4.84
CA THR A 153 23.16 44.93 -6.17
C THR A 153 23.10 43.84 -7.25
N TYR A 154 23.08 44.23 -8.53
CA TYR A 154 23.11 43.31 -9.67
C TYR A 154 24.26 42.28 -9.63
N ALA A 155 25.47 42.72 -9.23
CA ALA A 155 26.63 41.82 -9.11
C ALA A 155 26.45 40.79 -7.99
N GLN A 156 25.93 41.22 -6.83
CA GLN A 156 25.60 40.33 -5.72
C GLN A 156 24.45 39.38 -6.08
N ALA A 157 23.47 39.80 -6.87
CA ALA A 157 22.38 38.93 -7.32
C ALA A 157 22.88 37.76 -8.17
N LEU A 158 23.80 38.00 -9.11
CA LEU A 158 24.45 36.93 -9.87
C LEU A 158 25.30 36.02 -8.97
N GLN A 159 26.04 36.59 -8.02
CA GLN A 159 26.81 35.81 -7.04
C GLN A 159 25.91 34.91 -6.16
N TYR A 160 24.80 35.44 -5.63
CA TYR A 160 23.86 34.66 -4.80
C TYR A 160 23.10 33.60 -5.58
N ILE A 161 22.92 33.76 -6.90
CA ILE A 161 22.44 32.69 -7.78
C ILE A 161 23.50 31.58 -7.91
N GLN A 162 24.78 31.94 -8.14
CA GLN A 162 25.89 30.98 -8.21
C GLN A 162 26.16 30.25 -6.88
N GLU A 163 25.89 30.90 -5.74
CA GLU A 163 25.99 30.33 -4.39
C GLU A 163 24.71 29.56 -3.94
N GLU A 164 23.73 29.34 -4.82
CA GLU A 164 22.43 28.70 -4.52
C GLU A 164 21.64 29.35 -3.35
N LYS A 165 21.91 30.63 -3.06
CA LYS A 165 21.18 31.48 -2.10
C LYS A 165 19.97 32.16 -2.74
N CYS A 166 19.94 32.30 -4.07
CA CYS A 166 18.77 32.68 -4.86
C CYS A 166 18.47 31.64 -5.96
N ALA A 167 17.19 31.48 -6.32
CA ALA A 167 16.80 30.62 -7.43
C ALA A 167 17.24 31.20 -8.79
N SER A 168 17.99 30.44 -9.59
CA SER A 168 18.39 30.84 -10.95
C SER A 168 17.22 30.94 -11.93
N PHE A 169 16.17 30.16 -11.67
CA PHE A 169 14.89 30.24 -12.38
C PHE A 169 13.73 29.90 -11.43
N ILE A 170 12.54 30.37 -11.78
CA ILE A 170 11.29 30.06 -11.10
C ILE A 170 10.31 29.50 -12.14
N LEU A 171 9.58 28.44 -11.79
CA LEU A 171 8.57 27.83 -12.65
C LEU A 171 7.17 28.21 -12.19
N GLN A 172 6.28 28.54 -13.15
CA GLN A 172 4.85 28.62 -12.89
C GLN A 172 4.38 27.30 -12.28
N SER A 173 3.81 27.39 -11.09
CA SER A 173 3.55 26.23 -10.24
C SER A 173 2.19 26.32 -9.55
N GLN A 174 1.74 25.18 -9.03
CA GLN A 174 0.51 25.08 -8.25
C GLN A 174 0.79 24.37 -6.92
N PRO A 175 0.06 24.72 -5.84
CA PRO A 175 0.22 24.06 -4.55
C PRO A 175 -0.35 22.63 -4.59
N VAL A 176 0.51 21.64 -4.35
CA VAL A 176 0.16 20.23 -4.22
C VAL A 176 0.75 19.74 -2.89
N LEU A 177 -0.11 19.38 -1.93
CA LEU A 177 0.30 18.99 -0.57
C LEU A 177 1.33 19.97 0.04
N PHE A 178 0.98 21.26 0.04
CA PHE A 178 1.81 22.38 0.50
C PHE A 178 3.15 22.58 -0.25
N ARG A 179 3.38 21.94 -1.40
CA ARG A 179 4.59 22.12 -2.21
C ARG A 179 4.24 22.77 -3.56
N CYS A 180 5.07 23.69 -4.03
CA CYS A 180 4.91 24.34 -5.32
C CYS A 180 5.50 23.46 -6.42
N ILE A 181 4.64 22.76 -7.16
CA ILE A 181 5.04 21.87 -8.25
C ILE A 181 4.77 22.57 -9.60
N GLY A 182 5.81 22.65 -10.43
CA GLY A 182 5.79 23.39 -11.70
C GLY A 182 5.10 22.65 -12.85
N ASP A 183 4.52 23.41 -13.79
CA ASP A 183 4.00 22.88 -15.05
C ASP A 183 5.11 22.84 -16.13
N LEU A 184 5.88 21.74 -16.16
CA LEU A 184 6.95 21.50 -17.15
C LEU A 184 6.41 21.32 -18.61
N SER A 185 5.12 21.51 -18.87
CA SER A 185 4.59 21.55 -20.23
C SER A 185 4.72 22.92 -20.91
N LYS A 186 5.02 24.00 -20.16
CA LYS A 186 4.96 25.41 -20.64
C LYS A 186 6.30 26.12 -20.91
N LEU A 187 7.43 25.42 -20.94
CA LEU A 187 8.68 26.03 -21.44
C LEU A 187 8.59 26.17 -22.97
N GLU A 188 8.58 27.41 -23.46
CA GLU A 188 8.59 27.71 -24.89
C GLU A 188 9.97 27.40 -25.49
N CYS A 189 9.99 26.48 -26.47
CA CYS A 189 11.16 26.30 -27.33
C CYS A 189 11.24 27.50 -28.29
N LYS A 190 12.32 28.28 -28.21
CA LYS A 190 12.53 29.47 -29.05
C LYS A 190 13.60 29.16 -30.10
N ASP A 191 13.21 29.12 -31.37
CA ASP A 191 14.11 28.79 -32.48
C ASP A 191 15.24 29.81 -32.65
N THR A 192 16.43 29.30 -32.94
CA THR A 192 17.59 30.09 -33.40
C THR A 192 17.94 29.70 -34.83
N THR A 193 17.61 30.58 -35.77
CA THR A 193 17.83 30.37 -37.20
C THR A 193 19.29 30.49 -37.61
N ASN A 194 19.83 29.49 -38.32
CA ASN A 194 20.49 29.72 -39.62
C ASN A 194 20.84 28.43 -40.39
N SER A 195 20.44 28.40 -41.67
CA SER A 195 21.04 27.66 -42.80
C SER A 195 21.21 26.12 -42.70
N GLY A 196 20.51 25.31 -43.52
CA GLY A 196 19.47 25.66 -44.51
C GLY A 196 19.15 24.53 -45.52
N LYS A 197 18.08 24.78 -46.31
CA LYS A 197 17.40 23.87 -47.27
C LYS A 197 16.70 22.68 -46.58
N TRP A 198 15.40 22.44 -46.78
CA TRP A 198 14.61 22.67 -47.99
C TRP A 198 13.19 23.24 -47.75
N LEU A 199 12.64 23.83 -48.82
CA LEU A 199 11.22 24.08 -49.13
C LEU A 199 10.42 25.09 -48.25
N GLN A 200 9.98 26.17 -48.92
CA GLN A 200 8.94 27.09 -48.46
C GLN A 200 7.58 26.70 -49.03
N ASN A 201 6.50 26.81 -48.24
CA ASN A 201 5.32 27.68 -48.49
C ASN A 201 4.06 27.16 -47.79
N GLY A 202 3.40 28.02 -47.02
CA GLY A 202 2.09 27.75 -46.42
C GLY A 202 1.81 28.65 -45.22
N ASN A 203 0.81 29.54 -45.33
CA ASN A 203 0.43 30.45 -44.25
C ASN A 203 -0.38 29.74 -43.16
N SER A 204 0.13 29.71 -41.92
CA SER A 204 -0.62 29.95 -40.66
C SER A 204 0.36 29.94 -39.48
N GLY A 205 0.00 30.61 -38.38
CA GLY A 205 0.84 30.66 -37.17
C GLY A 205 0.50 29.52 -36.21
N ASP A 206 1.39 28.52 -36.11
CA ASP A 206 1.22 27.39 -35.18
C ASP A 206 1.73 27.73 -33.77
N THR A 207 0.81 28.10 -32.88
CA THR A 207 1.08 28.30 -31.46
C THR A 207 1.06 26.98 -30.68
N CYS A 208 2.17 26.60 -30.06
CA CYS A 208 2.28 25.41 -29.21
C CYS A 208 1.57 25.55 -27.84
N VAL A 209 0.24 25.61 -27.82
CA VAL A 209 -0.58 25.75 -26.61
C VAL A 209 -1.40 24.49 -26.32
N ARG A 210 -1.13 23.83 -25.17
CA ARG A 210 -2.08 22.90 -24.56
C ARG A 210 -3.12 23.69 -23.76
N ASP A 211 -4.41 23.35 -23.91
CA ASP A 211 -5.51 23.91 -23.11
C ASP A 211 -5.21 23.77 -21.60
N PRO A 212 -4.94 24.89 -20.87
CA PRO A 212 -4.56 24.83 -19.47
C PRO A 212 -5.67 24.25 -18.58
N LYS A 213 -6.94 24.46 -18.93
CA LYS A 213 -8.09 24.03 -18.11
C LYS A 213 -8.27 22.51 -18.18
N ARG A 214 -7.97 21.88 -19.32
CA ARG A 214 -7.91 20.41 -19.44
C ARG A 214 -6.71 19.80 -18.72
N ALA A 215 -5.53 20.42 -18.83
CA ALA A 215 -4.34 19.94 -18.11
C ALA A 215 -4.52 20.00 -16.59
N GLN A 216 -4.98 21.16 -16.07
CA GLN A 216 -5.25 21.38 -14.64
C GLN A 216 -6.30 20.40 -14.10
N LYS A 217 -7.39 20.14 -14.86
CA LYS A 217 -8.41 19.15 -14.48
C LYS A 217 -7.88 17.71 -14.48
N SER A 218 -6.90 17.38 -15.32
CA SER A 218 -6.24 16.06 -15.28
C SER A 218 -5.29 15.94 -14.08
N LEU A 219 -4.56 17.01 -13.73
CA LEU A 219 -3.66 17.03 -12.58
C LEU A 219 -4.40 16.91 -11.25
N LEU A 220 -5.49 17.67 -11.04
CA LEU A 220 -6.32 17.51 -9.84
C LEU A 220 -6.85 16.07 -9.72
N ASN A 221 -7.44 15.53 -10.80
CA ASN A 221 -8.02 14.18 -10.79
C ASN A 221 -6.99 13.06 -10.52
N SER A 222 -5.71 13.27 -10.86
CA SER A 222 -4.62 12.35 -10.51
C SER A 222 -4.15 12.53 -9.07
N ALA A 223 -4.06 13.76 -8.55
CA ALA A 223 -3.55 14.05 -7.21
C ALA A 223 -4.47 13.60 -6.07
N THR A 224 -5.79 13.50 -6.29
CA THR A 224 -6.76 13.35 -5.18
C THR A 224 -7.21 11.90 -4.88
N ALA A 225 -6.81 10.90 -5.65
CA ALA A 225 -7.58 9.65 -5.72
C ALA A 225 -6.95 8.36 -5.17
N PHE A 226 -5.63 8.14 -5.25
CA PHE A 226 -5.05 6.82 -4.93
C PHE A 226 -3.64 6.85 -4.29
N ASP A 227 -2.67 7.49 -4.93
CA ASP A 227 -1.25 7.39 -4.52
C ASP A 227 -1.00 7.99 -3.13
N SER A 228 -1.59 9.16 -2.85
CA SER A 228 -1.55 9.81 -1.54
C SER A 228 -2.36 9.09 -0.45
N TYR A 229 -3.10 8.03 -0.76
CA TYR A 229 -3.83 7.24 0.23
C TYR A 229 -3.12 5.91 0.54
N VAL A 230 -2.87 5.08 -0.48
CA VAL A 230 -2.25 3.76 -0.27
C VAL A 230 -0.76 3.88 0.05
N GLY A 231 -0.02 4.74 -0.66
CA GLY A 231 1.39 4.99 -0.40
C GLY A 231 1.62 5.64 0.97
N TYR A 232 0.75 6.58 1.35
CA TYR A 232 0.80 7.24 2.66
C TYR A 232 0.46 6.30 3.83
N ILE A 233 -0.45 5.34 3.66
CA ILE A 233 -0.70 4.30 4.67
C ILE A 233 0.52 3.40 4.83
N ALA A 234 1.07 2.88 3.74
CA ALA A 234 2.25 2.02 3.78
C ALA A 234 3.45 2.75 4.43
N ALA A 235 3.73 3.98 3.99
CA ALA A 235 4.80 4.80 4.52
C ALA A 235 4.54 5.20 5.99
N SER A 236 3.34 5.67 6.35
CA SER A 236 3.06 6.10 7.73
C SER A 236 3.08 4.94 8.72
N TRP A 237 2.61 3.74 8.34
CA TRP A 237 2.76 2.57 9.20
C TRP A 237 4.24 2.25 9.42
N VAL A 238 5.07 2.25 8.38
CA VAL A 238 6.52 1.99 8.52
C VAL A 238 7.22 3.09 9.35
N VAL A 239 6.98 4.36 9.05
CA VAL A 239 7.62 5.53 9.70
C VAL A 239 7.18 5.69 11.16
N PHE A 240 5.94 5.31 11.51
CA PHE A 240 5.47 5.35 12.90
C PHE A 240 6.23 4.37 13.81
N PHE A 241 6.72 3.24 13.28
CA PHE A 241 7.57 2.33 14.06
C PHE A 241 9.03 2.80 14.16
N THR A 242 9.59 3.43 13.12
CA THR A 242 11.05 3.64 13.00
C THR A 242 11.64 4.87 13.71
N ARG A 243 10.84 5.83 14.21
CA ARG A 243 11.38 7.08 14.79
C ARG A 243 12.17 6.86 16.11
N ASN A 244 13.45 7.23 16.08
CA ASN A 244 14.40 7.46 17.19
C ASN A 244 15.39 8.55 16.73
N ASP A 245 16.02 9.28 17.65
CA ASP A 245 16.54 10.63 17.40
C ASP A 245 18.05 10.74 17.08
N ARG A 246 18.42 11.85 16.42
CA ARG A 246 19.78 12.38 16.12
C ARG A 246 20.58 11.55 15.08
N GLU A 247 21.58 12.08 14.37
CA GLU A 247 22.40 13.30 14.53
C GLU A 247 22.51 14.17 13.26
N THR A 248 23.04 15.39 13.43
CA THR A 248 23.43 16.34 12.37
C THR A 248 24.93 16.33 12.12
N HIS A 249 25.39 16.46 10.87
CA HIS A 249 26.75 16.93 10.57
C HIS A 249 26.75 17.94 9.42
N ILE A 250 27.64 18.93 9.52
CA ILE A 250 27.80 20.09 8.63
C ILE A 250 29.24 20.13 8.14
N VAL A 251 29.47 20.39 6.84
CA VAL A 251 30.77 20.85 6.27
C VAL A 251 30.51 21.76 5.06
N GLU A 252 31.33 22.81 4.91
CA GLU A 252 31.41 23.82 3.82
C GLU A 252 32.91 24.22 3.66
N PRO A 253 33.36 25.06 2.68
CA PRO A 253 32.78 25.58 1.43
C PRO A 253 33.54 25.00 0.16
N THR A 254 33.93 25.61 -0.99
CA THR A 254 34.08 26.97 -1.57
C THR A 254 34.04 27.05 -3.12
N TYR A 255 33.46 28.14 -3.66
CA TYR A 255 33.82 28.97 -4.84
C TYR A 255 34.38 28.44 -6.20
N ALA A 256 33.60 28.73 -7.28
CA ALA A 256 33.95 29.38 -8.59
C ALA A 256 34.89 28.66 -9.62
N GLN A 257 34.74 28.79 -10.97
CA GLN A 257 33.75 29.47 -11.85
C GLN A 257 33.71 28.86 -13.31
N GLU A 258 32.74 29.28 -14.15
CA GLU A 258 32.43 28.83 -15.55
C GLU A 258 33.43 29.34 -16.66
N PRO A 259 33.34 29.11 -18.02
CA PRO A 259 32.19 28.60 -18.83
C PRO A 259 32.36 27.83 -20.20
N ILE A 260 31.32 27.05 -20.59
CA ILE A 260 30.70 26.90 -21.97
C ILE A 260 31.53 26.19 -23.09
N ASN A 261 31.02 25.19 -23.86
CA ASN A 261 29.92 25.33 -24.85
C ASN A 261 29.27 24.02 -25.44
N ALA A 262 27.99 24.14 -25.87
CA ALA A 262 27.23 23.42 -26.91
C ALA A 262 27.27 21.87 -27.11
N CYS A 263 26.13 21.18 -26.82
CA CYS A 263 25.81 19.84 -27.37
C CYS A 263 25.32 19.91 -28.85
N LEU A 264 25.53 18.84 -29.63
CA LEU A 264 25.00 18.72 -31.00
C LEU A 264 24.68 17.24 -31.39
N VAL A 265 23.77 17.06 -32.37
CA VAL A 265 23.45 15.82 -33.13
C VAL A 265 22.49 14.75 -32.53
N HIS A 266 21.28 14.70 -33.12
CA HIS A 266 20.26 13.61 -33.25
C HIS A 266 19.64 12.87 -32.04
N GLY A 267 18.29 12.85 -32.03
CA GLY A 267 17.48 11.90 -31.24
C GLY A 267 16.04 12.31 -30.90
N THR A 268 15.20 12.72 -31.87
CA THR A 268 13.85 13.26 -31.58
C THR A 268 12.78 12.20 -31.31
N VAL A 269 12.12 12.28 -30.15
CA VAL A 269 10.81 11.66 -29.87
C VAL A 269 9.89 12.73 -29.28
N LEU A 270 8.66 12.86 -29.82
CA LEU A 270 7.64 13.83 -29.38
C LEU A 270 8.09 15.30 -29.28
N GLY A 271 8.97 15.75 -30.19
CA GLY A 271 9.27 17.18 -30.37
C GLY A 271 9.98 17.85 -29.19
N ARG A 272 10.65 17.08 -28.31
CA ARG A 272 11.48 17.62 -27.23
C ARG A 272 12.92 17.13 -27.36
N CYS A 273 13.87 18.04 -27.14
CA CYS A 273 15.25 17.67 -26.93
C CYS A 273 15.39 16.96 -25.58
N PHE A 274 15.78 15.70 -25.60
CA PHE A 274 16.33 15.01 -24.43
C PHE A 274 17.84 15.00 -24.57
N ILE A 275 18.56 15.28 -23.49
CA ILE A 275 20.03 15.26 -23.50
C ILE A 275 20.48 13.81 -23.65
N ASN A 276 21.22 13.51 -24.71
CA ASN A 276 21.78 12.17 -24.94
C ASN A 276 22.84 11.88 -23.86
N VAL A 277 22.91 10.65 -23.37
CA VAL A 277 23.84 10.30 -22.27
C VAL A 277 25.30 10.35 -22.76
N THR A 278 25.59 10.04 -24.04
CA THR A 278 26.92 10.35 -24.59
C THR A 278 27.17 11.85 -24.63
N ALA A 279 26.21 12.70 -25.04
CA ALA A 279 26.40 14.15 -24.99
C ALA A 279 26.55 14.74 -23.57
N VAL A 280 26.22 13.99 -22.50
CA VAL A 280 26.61 14.32 -21.12
C VAL A 280 28.04 13.87 -20.82
N MET A 281 28.47 12.74 -21.39
CA MET A 281 29.83 12.19 -21.24
C MET A 281 30.85 13.00 -22.05
N ASP A 282 30.56 13.34 -23.30
CA ASP A 282 31.39 14.20 -24.16
C ASP A 282 31.62 15.57 -23.49
N VAL A 283 30.57 16.18 -22.91
CA VAL A 283 30.67 17.42 -22.13
C VAL A 283 31.46 17.24 -20.82
N LEU A 284 31.46 16.04 -20.22
CA LEU A 284 32.32 15.73 -19.06
C LEU A 284 33.77 15.47 -19.46
N GLU A 285 34.03 14.98 -20.67
CA GLU A 285 35.37 14.71 -21.22
C GLU A 285 36.06 16.02 -21.66
N ASP A 286 35.32 16.97 -22.24
CA ASP A 286 35.79 18.35 -22.45
C ASP A 286 36.03 19.09 -21.11
N LEU A 287 35.23 18.81 -20.07
CA LEU A 287 35.45 19.36 -18.71
C LEU A 287 36.64 18.72 -17.98
N SER A 288 36.99 17.46 -18.27
CA SER A 288 38.13 16.74 -17.66
C SER A 288 39.48 17.39 -18.03
N ASN A 289 39.63 17.82 -19.29
CA ASN A 289 40.85 18.49 -19.77
C ASN A 289 41.15 19.85 -19.09
N GLY A 290 40.26 20.33 -18.22
CA GLY A 290 40.29 21.63 -17.53
C GLY A 290 40.82 21.64 -16.10
N THR A 291 41.91 20.94 -15.79
CA THR A 291 42.70 21.08 -14.53
C THR A 291 41.95 20.87 -13.20
N LEU A 292 41.45 19.65 -12.93
CA LEU A 292 41.00 19.25 -11.59
C LEU A 292 41.58 17.90 -11.16
N GLY A 293 42.68 17.95 -10.38
CA GLY A 293 43.45 16.78 -9.95
C GLY A 293 42.83 15.97 -8.80
N LEU A 294 41.64 15.40 -9.01
CA LEU A 294 41.01 14.42 -8.10
C LEU A 294 40.49 13.21 -8.91
N ALA A 295 40.53 12.02 -8.33
CA ALA A 295 40.35 10.76 -9.08
C ALA A 295 38.96 10.62 -9.73
N GLU A 296 38.93 10.62 -11.07
CA GLU A 296 37.72 10.80 -11.89
C GLU A 296 36.68 9.68 -11.73
N GLU A 297 37.13 8.41 -11.71
CA GLU A 297 36.24 7.24 -11.88
C GLU A 297 35.09 7.19 -10.86
N GLN A 298 35.36 7.48 -9.59
CA GLN A 298 34.39 7.23 -8.50
C GLN A 298 33.28 8.30 -8.44
N VAL A 299 33.59 9.56 -8.74
CA VAL A 299 32.60 10.65 -8.72
C VAL A 299 31.67 10.55 -9.93
N VAL A 300 32.25 10.27 -11.11
CA VAL A 300 31.50 10.12 -12.37
C VAL A 300 30.58 8.90 -12.32
N GLU A 301 31.04 7.75 -11.78
CA GLU A 301 30.19 6.57 -11.61
C GLU A 301 28.95 6.90 -10.77
N GLN A 302 29.15 7.41 -9.54
CA GLN A 302 28.05 7.79 -8.65
C GLN A 302 27.09 8.80 -9.30
N LEU A 303 27.59 9.87 -9.92
CA LEU A 303 26.74 10.90 -10.52
C LEU A 303 25.91 10.38 -11.70
N SER A 304 26.51 9.57 -12.59
CA SER A 304 25.79 8.93 -13.71
C SER A 304 24.62 8.09 -13.21
N ASN A 305 24.82 7.42 -12.08
CA ASN A 305 23.88 6.46 -11.52
C ASN A 305 22.70 7.15 -10.82
N LEU A 306 22.96 8.29 -10.17
CA LEU A 306 21.94 9.09 -9.55
C LEU A 306 20.94 9.59 -10.61
N VAL A 307 21.40 10.15 -11.74
CA VAL A 307 20.51 10.60 -12.83
C VAL A 307 19.61 9.46 -13.36
N LYS A 308 20.17 8.25 -13.53
CA LYS A 308 19.50 7.09 -14.15
C LYS A 308 18.34 6.46 -13.37
N PHE A 309 18.06 6.83 -12.10
CA PHE A 309 16.91 6.28 -11.32
C PHE A 309 15.69 7.21 -11.27
N ASN A 310 15.85 8.51 -11.50
CA ASN A 310 14.71 9.43 -11.47
C ASN A 310 14.08 9.60 -12.84
N GLN A 311 14.88 9.36 -13.89
CA GLN A 311 14.37 8.90 -15.18
C GLN A 311 13.42 7.71 -14.96
N LEU A 312 13.89 6.59 -14.38
CA LEU A 312 13.05 5.43 -14.05
C LEU A 312 11.79 5.79 -13.23
N SER A 313 11.91 6.53 -12.12
CA SER A 313 10.75 6.85 -11.26
C SER A 313 9.70 7.70 -11.99
N SER A 314 10.14 8.75 -12.71
CA SER A 314 9.23 9.59 -13.51
C SER A 314 8.64 8.84 -14.70
N GLN A 315 9.42 7.98 -15.36
CA GLN A 315 8.97 7.07 -16.42
C GLN A 315 7.92 6.08 -15.91
N ILE A 316 8.09 5.46 -14.74
CA ILE A 316 7.09 4.57 -14.14
C ILE A 316 5.77 5.32 -13.88
N VAL A 317 5.84 6.53 -13.31
CA VAL A 317 4.63 7.34 -13.06
C VAL A 317 3.95 7.74 -14.37
N GLN A 318 4.73 8.12 -15.40
CA GLN A 318 4.20 8.41 -16.74
C GLN A 318 3.56 7.18 -17.39
N ASP A 319 4.22 6.01 -17.33
CA ASP A 319 3.73 4.74 -17.85
C ASP A 319 2.39 4.35 -17.19
N LEU A 320 2.25 4.55 -15.87
CA LEU A 320 1.02 4.28 -15.13
C LEU A 320 -0.10 5.29 -15.47
N VAL A 321 0.22 6.59 -15.57
CA VAL A 321 -0.75 7.63 -15.96
C VAL A 321 -1.20 7.49 -17.41
N GLN A 322 -0.34 7.01 -18.31
CA GLN A 322 -0.68 6.69 -19.70
C GLN A 322 -1.51 5.40 -19.80
N SER A 323 -1.09 4.33 -19.13
CA SER A 323 -1.76 3.02 -19.18
C SER A 323 -3.05 2.94 -18.35
N ARG A 324 -3.37 3.93 -17.50
CA ARG A 324 -4.49 3.90 -16.53
C ARG A 324 -5.85 3.44 -17.09
N TRP A 325 -6.22 3.82 -18.31
CA TRP A 325 -7.50 3.37 -18.90
C TRP A 325 -7.45 1.89 -19.31
N TYR A 326 -6.31 1.42 -19.80
CA TYR A 326 -6.08 0.01 -20.11
C TYR A 326 -6.00 -0.82 -18.81
N MET A 327 -5.35 -0.31 -17.76
CA MET A 327 -5.37 -0.94 -16.42
C MET A 327 -6.78 -1.02 -15.85
N ALA A 328 -7.58 0.05 -15.95
CA ALA A 328 -8.97 0.05 -15.50
C ALA A 328 -9.84 -0.94 -16.31
N GLY A 329 -9.72 -0.94 -17.64
CA GLY A 329 -10.41 -1.90 -18.51
C GLY A 329 -10.00 -3.35 -18.22
N ALA A 330 -8.72 -3.58 -17.95
CA ALA A 330 -8.21 -4.90 -17.60
C ALA A 330 -8.63 -5.34 -16.19
N LEU A 331 -8.78 -4.44 -15.21
CA LEU A 331 -9.39 -4.75 -13.91
C LEU A 331 -10.86 -5.19 -14.07
N VAL A 332 -11.64 -4.51 -14.92
CA VAL A 332 -13.01 -4.94 -15.24
C VAL A 332 -13.00 -6.31 -15.95
N ALA A 333 -12.09 -6.51 -16.91
CA ALA A 333 -11.93 -7.80 -17.59
C ALA A 333 -11.53 -8.93 -16.61
N VAL A 334 -10.66 -8.66 -15.63
CA VAL A 334 -10.29 -9.60 -14.56
C VAL A 334 -11.51 -9.96 -13.71
N VAL A 335 -12.34 -8.99 -13.31
CA VAL A 335 -13.58 -9.27 -12.58
C VAL A 335 -14.52 -10.15 -13.41
N VAL A 336 -14.69 -9.85 -14.71
CA VAL A 336 -15.49 -10.68 -15.63
C VAL A 336 -14.89 -12.09 -15.81
N LEU A 337 -13.57 -12.22 -15.92
CA LEU A 337 -12.87 -13.50 -15.98
C LEU A 337 -13.05 -14.31 -14.68
N CYS A 338 -13.07 -13.66 -13.50
CA CYS A 338 -13.44 -14.32 -12.25
C CYS A 338 -14.89 -14.84 -12.30
N PHE A 339 -15.87 -14.06 -12.77
CA PHE A 339 -17.25 -14.53 -12.96
C PHE A 339 -17.34 -15.71 -13.95
N ILE A 340 -16.60 -15.67 -15.06
CA ILE A 340 -16.54 -16.78 -16.03
C ILE A 340 -15.91 -18.02 -15.39
N TYR A 341 -14.80 -17.89 -14.67
CA TYR A 341 -14.11 -18.98 -13.98
C TYR A 341 -14.99 -19.65 -12.91
N ILE A 342 -15.74 -18.86 -12.14
CA ILE A 342 -16.78 -19.30 -11.20
C ILE A 342 -17.83 -20.19 -11.90
N LEU A 343 -18.32 -19.77 -13.07
CA LEU A 343 -19.27 -20.55 -13.87
C LEU A 343 -18.64 -21.82 -14.46
N LEU A 344 -17.38 -21.76 -14.91
CA LEU A 344 -16.64 -22.92 -15.41
C LEU A 344 -16.42 -23.98 -14.31
N ILE A 345 -16.14 -23.57 -13.06
CA ILE A 345 -16.04 -24.51 -11.93
C ILE A 345 -17.33 -25.31 -11.73
N ARG A 346 -18.54 -24.78 -12.02
CA ARG A 346 -19.80 -25.57 -11.92
C ARG A 346 -19.73 -26.88 -12.73
N TRP A 347 -19.16 -26.81 -13.93
CA TRP A 347 -19.15 -27.91 -14.88
C TRP A 347 -17.84 -28.71 -14.87
N VAL A 348 -16.70 -28.02 -14.70
CA VAL A 348 -15.36 -28.50 -15.07
C VAL A 348 -14.34 -28.52 -13.91
N VAL A 349 -14.77 -28.67 -12.63
CA VAL A 349 -13.83 -28.70 -11.48
C VAL A 349 -12.61 -29.61 -11.71
N THR A 350 -12.84 -30.87 -12.10
CA THR A 350 -11.76 -31.86 -12.14
C THR A 350 -10.67 -31.50 -13.17
N PRO A 351 -10.97 -31.18 -14.45
CA PRO A 351 -9.95 -30.68 -15.36
C PRO A 351 -9.37 -29.33 -14.92
N VAL A 352 -10.17 -28.38 -14.43
CA VAL A 352 -9.66 -27.07 -13.99
C VAL A 352 -8.61 -27.19 -12.88
N VAL A 353 -8.81 -28.08 -11.90
CA VAL A 353 -7.82 -28.31 -10.83
C VAL A 353 -6.57 -29.01 -11.37
N TRP A 354 -6.69 -30.05 -12.19
CA TRP A 354 -5.50 -30.73 -12.75
C TRP A 354 -4.73 -29.87 -13.74
N ILE A 355 -5.41 -29.06 -14.56
CA ILE A 355 -4.79 -28.05 -15.44
C ILE A 355 -4.13 -26.96 -14.59
N SER A 356 -4.71 -26.57 -13.44
CA SER A 356 -4.05 -25.61 -12.53
C SER A 356 -2.75 -26.15 -11.96
N ILE A 357 -2.73 -27.43 -11.57
CA ILE A 357 -1.53 -28.14 -11.08
C ILE A 357 -0.49 -28.23 -12.21
N ALA A 358 -0.87 -28.77 -13.38
CA ALA A 358 0.03 -28.93 -14.52
C ALA A 358 0.57 -27.58 -15.04
N GLY A 359 -0.26 -26.54 -15.05
CA GLY A 359 0.13 -25.18 -15.45
C GLY A 359 1.19 -24.57 -14.54
N LEU A 360 1.11 -24.77 -13.22
CA LEU A 360 2.17 -24.31 -12.31
C LEU A 360 3.47 -25.11 -12.49
N PHE A 361 3.40 -26.43 -12.68
CA PHE A 361 4.59 -27.24 -12.98
C PHE A 361 5.25 -26.83 -14.31
N ALA A 362 4.45 -26.55 -15.34
CA ALA A 362 4.95 -26.05 -16.62
C ALA A 362 5.58 -24.65 -16.48
N LEU A 363 4.95 -23.74 -15.74
CA LEU A 363 5.47 -22.39 -15.51
C LEU A 363 6.78 -22.41 -14.72
N LEU A 364 6.84 -23.13 -13.59
CA LEU A 364 8.06 -23.26 -12.80
C LEU A 364 9.16 -24.02 -13.54
N GLY A 365 8.82 -25.03 -14.34
CA GLY A 365 9.76 -25.73 -15.22
C GLY A 365 10.32 -24.82 -16.32
N PHE A 366 9.49 -23.95 -16.90
CA PHE A 366 9.93 -22.92 -17.84
C PHE A 366 10.82 -21.87 -17.17
N THR A 367 10.46 -21.39 -15.97
CA THR A 367 11.33 -20.51 -15.17
C THR A 367 12.67 -21.17 -14.89
N MET A 368 12.69 -22.45 -14.48
CA MET A 368 13.91 -23.23 -14.24
C MET A 368 14.77 -23.34 -15.50
N TYR A 369 14.17 -23.59 -16.66
CA TYR A 369 14.87 -23.60 -17.96
C TYR A 369 15.47 -22.23 -18.31
N VAL A 370 14.73 -21.14 -18.14
CA VAL A 370 15.22 -19.77 -18.38
C VAL A 370 16.37 -19.41 -17.42
N CYS A 371 16.24 -19.75 -16.13
CA CYS A 371 17.31 -19.52 -15.15
C CYS A 371 18.57 -20.33 -15.48
N TYR A 372 18.43 -21.60 -15.88
CA TYR A 372 19.56 -22.42 -16.33
C TYR A 372 20.23 -21.85 -17.60
N LYS A 373 19.44 -21.45 -18.60
CA LYS A 373 19.95 -20.84 -19.84
C LYS A 373 20.73 -19.56 -19.56
N ASN A 374 20.20 -18.70 -18.69
CA ASN A 374 20.85 -17.43 -18.33
C ASN A 374 22.10 -17.66 -17.46
N TYR A 375 22.06 -18.59 -16.49
CA TYR A 375 23.24 -19.02 -15.75
C TYR A 375 24.35 -19.52 -16.68
N ALA A 376 24.04 -20.41 -17.63
CA ALA A 376 25.00 -20.90 -18.61
C ALA A 376 25.55 -19.78 -19.50
N TYR A 377 24.69 -18.85 -19.95
CA TYR A 377 25.10 -17.71 -20.76
C TYR A 377 26.06 -16.77 -20.03
N TYR A 378 25.72 -16.30 -18.82
CA TYR A 378 26.57 -15.39 -18.05
C TYR A 378 27.79 -16.08 -17.42
N LYS A 379 27.78 -17.41 -17.28
CA LYS A 379 28.98 -18.18 -16.90
C LYS A 379 29.97 -18.34 -18.06
N ALA A 380 29.48 -18.42 -19.29
CA ALA A 380 30.31 -18.43 -20.50
C ALA A 380 30.76 -17.02 -20.92
N ASN A 381 29.96 -16.00 -20.62
CA ASN A 381 30.20 -14.59 -20.95
C ASN A 381 30.18 -13.74 -19.67
N PRO A 382 31.25 -13.76 -18.86
CA PRO A 382 31.33 -12.95 -17.65
C PRO A 382 31.40 -11.45 -18.00
N VAL A 383 30.36 -10.69 -17.66
CA VAL A 383 30.28 -9.25 -17.93
C VAL A 383 30.92 -8.46 -16.78
N SER A 384 32.02 -7.77 -17.06
CA SER A 384 32.62 -6.76 -16.16
C SER A 384 31.77 -5.50 -16.16
N LEU A 385 30.77 -5.44 -15.26
CA LEU A 385 29.81 -4.35 -15.20
C LEU A 385 30.19 -3.30 -14.14
N HIS A 386 30.35 -2.04 -14.56
CA HIS A 386 30.40 -0.89 -13.65
C HIS A 386 29.11 -0.79 -12.82
N GLN A 387 29.25 -0.36 -11.56
CA GLN A 387 28.23 -0.52 -10.54
C GLN A 387 27.17 0.58 -10.67
N THR A 388 26.06 0.29 -11.34
CA THR A 388 25.01 1.28 -11.62
C THR A 388 23.93 1.35 -10.52
N THR A 389 23.93 2.40 -9.70
CA THR A 389 23.03 2.57 -8.53
C THR A 389 21.56 2.91 -8.86
N ASN A 390 21.12 2.83 -10.12
CA ASN A 390 19.70 2.99 -10.46
C ASN A 390 18.95 1.65 -10.36
N LEU A 391 17.65 1.60 -10.03
CA LEU A 391 16.98 0.30 -9.78
C LEU A 391 17.03 -0.64 -11.00
N LYS A 392 16.99 -0.07 -12.22
CA LYS A 392 17.19 -0.81 -13.47
C LYS A 392 18.61 -1.37 -13.55
N GLY A 393 19.65 -0.54 -13.39
CA GLY A 393 21.06 -0.97 -13.40
C GLY A 393 21.44 -1.89 -12.25
N PHE A 394 20.83 -1.72 -11.07
CA PHE A 394 20.93 -2.62 -9.92
C PHE A 394 20.34 -4.00 -10.27
N ALA A 395 19.12 -4.04 -10.81
CA ALA A 395 18.51 -5.27 -11.30
C ALA A 395 19.34 -5.91 -12.42
N GLU A 396 19.80 -5.14 -13.40
CA GLU A 396 20.66 -5.61 -14.50
C GLU A 396 22.03 -6.09 -13.98
N SER A 397 22.63 -5.46 -12.97
CA SER A 397 23.88 -5.90 -12.33
C SER A 397 23.73 -7.18 -11.50
N ILE A 398 22.53 -7.42 -10.97
CA ILE A 398 22.16 -8.65 -10.28
C ILE A 398 21.89 -9.74 -11.32
N PHE A 399 21.10 -9.47 -12.35
CA PHE A 399 20.79 -10.41 -13.43
C PHE A 399 21.92 -10.60 -14.47
N ALA A 400 23.00 -9.82 -14.43
CA ALA A 400 24.22 -10.09 -15.21
C ALA A 400 25.17 -11.07 -14.50
N LYS A 401 24.97 -11.34 -13.20
CA LYS A 401 25.81 -12.27 -12.43
C LYS A 401 25.28 -13.70 -12.56
N SER A 402 26.16 -14.62 -12.95
CA SER A 402 25.88 -16.06 -13.02
C SER A 402 25.38 -16.61 -11.68
N GLU A 403 26.00 -16.19 -10.56
CA GLU A 403 25.65 -16.62 -9.20
C GLU A 403 24.19 -16.30 -8.82
N THR A 404 23.65 -15.18 -9.30
CA THR A 404 22.24 -14.83 -9.08
C THR A 404 21.31 -15.82 -9.78
N TRP A 405 21.58 -16.16 -11.04
CA TRP A 405 20.78 -17.15 -11.76
C TRP A 405 20.91 -18.55 -11.16
N LEU A 406 22.09 -18.90 -10.64
CA LEU A 406 22.31 -20.15 -9.91
C LEU A 406 21.49 -20.19 -8.59
N PHE A 407 21.50 -19.10 -7.81
CA PHE A 407 20.70 -18.99 -6.60
C PHE A 407 19.19 -19.11 -6.88
N ILE A 408 18.69 -18.38 -7.89
CA ILE A 408 17.28 -18.46 -8.31
C ILE A 408 16.93 -19.87 -8.81
N LEU A 409 17.82 -20.49 -9.59
CA LEU A 409 17.65 -21.87 -10.08
C LEU A 409 17.51 -22.87 -8.92
N ILE A 410 18.35 -22.77 -7.89
CA ILE A 410 18.28 -23.62 -6.68
C ILE A 410 16.96 -23.40 -5.94
N VAL A 411 16.55 -22.14 -5.72
CA VAL A 411 15.29 -21.82 -5.04
C VAL A 411 14.08 -22.35 -5.81
N VAL A 412 14.03 -22.15 -7.13
CA VAL A 412 12.95 -22.66 -7.99
C VAL A 412 12.91 -24.19 -8.00
N ALA A 413 14.06 -24.86 -8.06
CA ALA A 413 14.14 -26.32 -8.01
C ALA A 413 13.66 -26.90 -6.66
N VAL A 414 14.02 -26.28 -5.54
CA VAL A 414 13.53 -26.67 -4.20
C VAL A 414 12.01 -26.47 -4.09
N VAL A 415 11.48 -25.34 -4.56
CA VAL A 415 10.02 -25.09 -4.58
C VAL A 415 9.29 -26.10 -5.47
N LEU A 416 9.83 -26.42 -6.65
CA LEU A 416 9.29 -27.41 -7.58
C LEU A 416 9.23 -28.81 -6.94
N LEU A 417 10.30 -29.22 -6.25
CA LEU A 417 10.37 -30.50 -5.54
C LEU A 417 9.36 -30.59 -4.39
N ILE A 418 9.26 -29.53 -3.56
CA ILE A 418 8.28 -29.48 -2.46
C ILE A 418 6.85 -29.57 -3.00
N LEU A 419 6.52 -28.83 -4.05
CA LEU A 419 5.19 -28.91 -4.69
C LEU A 419 4.90 -30.30 -5.27
N PHE A 420 5.89 -30.95 -5.88
CA PHE A 420 5.76 -32.32 -6.42
C PHE A 420 5.46 -33.33 -5.31
N LEU A 421 6.21 -33.30 -4.21
CA LEU A 421 6.00 -34.17 -3.05
C LEU A 421 4.63 -33.93 -2.40
N VAL A 422 4.21 -32.66 -2.24
CA VAL A 422 2.89 -32.29 -1.70
C VAL A 422 1.75 -32.82 -2.59
N VAL A 423 1.84 -32.67 -3.91
CA VAL A 423 0.82 -33.16 -4.85
C VAL A 423 0.74 -34.68 -4.85
N ILE A 424 1.88 -35.40 -4.79
CA ILE A 424 1.90 -36.87 -4.67
C ILE A 424 1.24 -37.33 -3.37
N PHE A 425 1.65 -36.75 -2.23
CA PHE A 425 1.13 -37.14 -0.91
C PHE A 425 -0.38 -36.85 -0.78
N LEU A 426 -0.83 -35.71 -1.30
CA LEU A 426 -2.24 -35.30 -1.24
C LEU A 426 -3.10 -35.87 -2.37
N ARG A 427 -2.59 -36.63 -3.35
CA ARG A 427 -3.34 -37.05 -4.55
C ARG A 427 -4.74 -37.65 -4.26
N ASN A 428 -4.84 -38.55 -3.28
CA ASN A 428 -6.10 -39.19 -2.89
C ASN A 428 -7.05 -38.21 -2.19
N ARG A 429 -6.51 -37.19 -1.52
CA ARG A 429 -7.24 -36.16 -0.75
C ARG A 429 -7.72 -35.03 -1.67
N ILE A 430 -6.90 -34.65 -2.66
CA ILE A 430 -7.26 -33.74 -3.76
C ILE A 430 -8.51 -34.25 -4.48
N THR A 431 -8.62 -35.54 -4.78
CA THR A 431 -9.83 -36.13 -5.38
C THR A 431 -11.10 -35.94 -4.53
N ILE A 432 -10.99 -36.01 -3.20
CA ILE A 432 -12.11 -35.77 -2.27
C ILE A 432 -12.41 -34.27 -2.14
N ALA A 433 -11.38 -33.42 -2.07
CA ALA A 433 -11.53 -31.96 -2.07
C ALA A 433 -12.19 -31.46 -3.37
N ILE A 434 -11.80 -31.97 -4.54
CA ILE A 434 -12.47 -31.72 -5.83
C ILE A 434 -13.96 -32.07 -5.77
N ALA A 435 -14.34 -33.17 -5.09
CA ALA A 435 -15.74 -33.53 -4.93
C ALA A 435 -16.51 -32.56 -4.02
N LEU A 436 -15.91 -32.12 -2.91
CA LEU A 436 -16.49 -31.10 -2.02
C LEU A 436 -16.62 -29.74 -2.71
N ILE A 437 -15.57 -29.28 -3.41
CA ILE A 437 -15.57 -28.08 -4.26
C ILE A 437 -16.66 -28.16 -5.34
N ARG A 438 -16.93 -29.35 -5.89
CA ARG A 438 -17.99 -29.58 -6.89
C ARG A 438 -19.41 -29.58 -6.32
N GLU A 439 -19.61 -29.89 -5.04
CA GLU A 439 -20.92 -29.66 -4.40
C GLU A 439 -21.06 -28.20 -3.95
N GLY A 440 -19.97 -27.58 -3.46
CA GLY A 440 -19.89 -26.15 -3.14
C GLY A 440 -20.20 -25.26 -4.34
N SER A 441 -19.66 -25.58 -5.52
CA SER A 441 -19.90 -24.80 -6.73
C SER A 441 -21.35 -24.89 -7.23
N LYS A 442 -22.05 -26.01 -6.99
CA LYS A 442 -23.51 -26.10 -7.21
C LYS A 442 -24.25 -25.19 -6.23
N ALA A 443 -23.96 -25.29 -4.93
CA ALA A 443 -24.61 -24.46 -3.91
C ALA A 443 -24.46 -22.94 -4.19
N VAL A 444 -23.26 -22.50 -4.58
CA VAL A 444 -22.99 -21.12 -5.02
C VAL A 444 -23.76 -20.74 -6.28
N THR A 445 -23.71 -21.57 -7.33
CA THR A 445 -24.30 -21.20 -8.63
C THR A 445 -25.81 -21.47 -8.75
N ASP A 446 -26.40 -22.26 -7.86
CA ASP A 446 -27.86 -22.38 -7.70
C ASP A 446 -28.42 -21.14 -6.98
N ILE A 447 -27.73 -20.65 -5.94
CA ILE A 447 -28.10 -19.43 -5.19
C ILE A 447 -27.34 -18.23 -5.78
N LYS A 448 -27.72 -17.83 -6.99
CA LYS A 448 -27.05 -16.83 -7.84
C LYS A 448 -26.57 -15.55 -7.14
N SER A 449 -27.29 -15.06 -6.13
CA SER A 449 -26.92 -13.86 -5.37
C SER A 449 -25.63 -14.03 -4.56
N THR A 450 -25.25 -15.26 -4.20
CA THR A 450 -23.98 -15.52 -3.49
C THR A 450 -22.75 -15.24 -4.33
N VAL A 451 -22.89 -15.22 -5.67
CA VAL A 451 -21.78 -14.92 -6.59
C VAL A 451 -21.38 -13.44 -6.55
N PHE A 452 -22.35 -12.53 -6.36
CA PHE A 452 -22.13 -11.09 -6.23
C PHE A 452 -21.88 -10.62 -4.79
N PHE A 453 -22.23 -11.46 -3.80
CA PHE A 453 -22.06 -11.20 -2.39
C PHE A 453 -20.65 -10.73 -1.96
N PRO A 454 -19.51 -11.23 -2.50
CA PRO A 454 -18.17 -10.82 -2.06
C PRO A 454 -17.88 -9.31 -2.13
N LEU A 455 -18.53 -8.59 -3.05
CA LEU A 455 -18.30 -7.17 -3.27
C LEU A 455 -18.81 -6.31 -2.10
N PHE A 456 -19.93 -6.71 -1.49
CA PHE A 456 -20.58 -5.96 -0.41
C PHE A 456 -19.72 -5.80 0.85
N PRO A 457 -19.22 -6.87 1.51
CA PRO A 457 -18.37 -6.71 2.69
C PRO A 457 -17.02 -6.07 2.36
N TRP A 458 -16.48 -6.27 1.16
CA TRP A 458 -15.22 -5.65 0.75
C TRP A 458 -15.33 -4.12 0.65
N ILE A 459 -16.41 -3.59 0.04
CA ILE A 459 -16.68 -2.14 -0.02
C ILE A 459 -16.77 -1.55 1.39
N ILE A 460 -17.45 -2.23 2.31
CA ILE A 460 -17.59 -1.76 3.71
C ILE A 460 -16.24 -1.84 4.44
N GLN A 461 -15.43 -2.87 4.21
CA GLN A 461 -14.07 -2.97 4.76
C GLN A 461 -13.16 -1.83 4.25
N CYS A 462 -13.23 -1.48 2.97
CA CYS A 462 -12.52 -0.32 2.43
C CYS A 462 -12.98 1.00 3.06
N ALA A 463 -14.29 1.17 3.30
CA ALA A 463 -14.82 2.34 4.01
C ALA A 463 -14.36 2.41 5.49
N VAL A 464 -14.25 1.25 6.16
CA VAL A 464 -13.72 1.16 7.53
C VAL A 464 -12.22 1.47 7.61
N ILE A 465 -11.44 1.01 6.62
CA ILE A 465 -10.03 1.41 6.47
C ILE A 465 -9.93 2.93 6.27
N CYS A 466 -10.78 3.51 5.39
CA CYS A 466 -10.87 4.96 5.16
C CYS A 466 -11.12 5.74 6.46
N TYR A 467 -12.19 5.40 7.18
CA TYR A 467 -12.55 6.04 8.44
C TYR A 467 -11.44 5.92 9.50
N ALA A 468 -10.93 4.70 9.73
CA ALA A 468 -9.94 4.47 10.78
C ALA A 468 -8.62 5.21 10.54
N VAL A 469 -8.19 5.35 9.27
CA VAL A 469 -6.99 6.11 8.90
C VAL A 469 -7.22 7.61 9.06
N LEU A 470 -8.34 8.15 8.56
CA LEU A 470 -8.67 9.57 8.74
C LEU A 470 -8.72 9.95 10.22
N VAL A 471 -9.38 9.14 11.05
CA VAL A 471 -9.42 9.33 12.51
C VAL A 471 -8.02 9.24 13.13
N LEU A 472 -7.16 8.30 12.69
CA LEU A 472 -5.79 8.18 13.20
C LEU A 472 -4.95 9.43 12.89
N MET A 473 -4.99 9.92 11.65
CA MET A 473 -4.22 11.11 11.26
C MET A 473 -4.73 12.37 11.98
N SER A 474 -6.04 12.51 12.12
CA SER A 474 -6.63 13.57 12.96
C SER A 474 -6.16 13.48 14.41
N LEU A 475 -6.20 12.29 15.04
CA LEU A 475 -5.71 12.07 16.41
C LEU A 475 -4.20 12.34 16.58
N LEU A 476 -3.38 12.01 15.58
CA LEU A 476 -1.93 12.29 15.59
C LEU A 476 -1.62 13.80 15.45
N SER A 477 -2.57 14.59 14.95
CA SER A 477 -2.44 16.04 14.76
C SER A 477 -3.00 16.89 15.91
N ILE A 478 -3.68 16.26 16.88
CA ILE A 478 -4.09 16.92 18.13
C ILE A 478 -2.85 17.19 18.98
N GLY A 479 -2.83 18.36 19.62
CA GLY A 479 -1.81 18.78 20.57
C GLY A 479 -1.20 20.13 20.22
N GLU A 480 -0.37 20.64 21.13
CA GLU A 480 0.30 21.92 20.95
C GLU A 480 1.65 21.73 20.26
N SER A 481 1.98 22.67 19.39
CA SER A 481 3.25 22.72 18.66
C SER A 481 4.33 23.21 19.62
N VAL A 482 5.26 22.33 20.00
CA VAL A 482 6.42 22.69 20.83
C VAL A 482 7.53 23.17 19.91
N PHE A 483 7.95 24.40 20.12
CA PHE A 483 9.12 25.00 19.51
C PHE A 483 10.21 25.15 20.57
N GLN A 484 11.45 24.90 20.18
CA GLN A 484 12.62 25.05 21.06
C GLN A 484 13.70 25.87 20.37
N VAL A 485 14.48 26.61 21.15
CA VAL A 485 15.61 27.40 20.67
C VAL A 485 16.76 26.48 20.29
N VAL A 486 17.24 26.58 19.05
CA VAL A 486 18.35 25.80 18.49
C VAL A 486 19.47 26.73 18.03
N ASN A 487 20.73 26.27 18.06
CA ASN A 487 21.95 26.98 17.62
C ASN A 487 22.33 28.28 18.36
N ILE A 488 21.61 28.72 19.39
CA ILE A 488 21.86 30.01 20.06
C ILE A 488 23.28 30.17 20.66
N LYS A 489 23.97 29.07 20.99
CA LYS A 489 25.38 29.09 21.43
C LYS A 489 26.40 29.19 20.28
N ASN A 490 26.00 28.83 19.07
CA ASN A 490 26.84 28.86 17.87
C ASN A 490 26.71 30.19 17.12
N ASP A 491 25.58 30.88 17.29
CA ASP A 491 25.33 32.22 16.73
C ASP A 491 25.81 33.31 17.69
N THR A 492 27.12 33.55 17.72
CA THR A 492 27.74 34.59 18.59
C THR A 492 27.29 36.01 18.26
N SER A 493 26.58 36.21 17.13
CA SER A 493 26.04 37.51 16.70
C SER A 493 24.58 37.75 17.12
N CYS A 494 23.90 36.72 17.66
CA CYS A 494 22.49 36.81 18.05
C CYS A 494 22.32 37.35 19.48
N SER A 495 21.51 38.40 19.65
CA SER A 495 21.08 38.89 20.97
C SER A 495 19.56 38.84 21.09
N CYS A 496 19.08 38.13 22.12
CA CYS A 496 17.67 37.92 22.45
C CYS A 496 17.21 38.71 23.70
N HIS A 497 17.85 39.86 23.99
CA HIS A 497 17.52 40.73 25.14
C HIS A 497 17.47 40.02 26.52
N GLY A 498 18.14 38.87 26.66
CA GLY A 498 18.13 38.04 27.87
C GLY A 498 16.89 37.15 28.07
N ILE A 499 15.93 37.16 27.13
CA ILE A 499 14.69 36.35 27.19
C ILE A 499 14.97 34.90 26.80
N TYR A 500 15.82 34.69 25.79
CA TYR A 500 16.27 33.38 25.35
C TYR A 500 17.80 33.34 25.45
N THR A 501 18.33 32.47 26.31
CA THR A 501 19.77 32.32 26.57
C THR A 501 20.23 30.86 26.59
N GLU A 502 19.31 29.92 26.74
CA GLU A 502 19.59 28.49 26.83
C GLU A 502 19.14 27.73 25.58
N GLU A 503 19.93 26.73 25.21
CA GLU A 503 19.69 25.85 24.07
C GLU A 503 18.70 24.74 24.48
N GLY A 504 17.66 24.53 23.67
CA GLY A 504 16.54 23.66 24.00
C GLY A 504 15.44 24.32 24.86
N ALA A 505 15.60 25.60 25.24
CA ALA A 505 14.56 26.36 25.92
C ALA A 505 13.29 26.44 25.05
N VAL A 506 12.11 26.38 25.67
CA VAL A 506 10.82 26.51 24.96
C VAL A 506 10.63 27.96 24.53
N CYS A 507 10.23 28.18 23.28
CA CYS A 507 10.08 29.51 22.69
C CYS A 507 8.74 29.66 21.95
N ASN A 508 8.33 30.90 21.74
CA ASN A 508 7.25 31.24 20.81
C ASN A 508 7.89 31.80 19.51
N PRO A 509 7.54 31.27 18.32
CA PRO A 509 8.10 31.72 17.05
C PRO A 509 8.05 33.24 16.81
N THR A 510 6.90 33.86 17.10
CA THR A 510 6.68 35.28 16.85
C THR A 510 7.43 36.15 17.86
N THR A 511 7.48 35.75 19.14
CA THR A 511 8.29 36.44 20.16
C THR A 511 9.79 36.28 19.91
N PHE A 512 10.23 35.12 19.40
CA PHE A 512 11.63 34.95 18.99
C PHE A 512 11.99 35.95 17.88
N LEU A 513 11.10 36.14 16.89
CA LEU A 513 11.33 37.05 15.77
C LEU A 513 11.36 38.55 16.17
N THR A 514 10.64 38.97 17.22
CA THR A 514 10.68 40.38 17.65
C THR A 514 11.93 40.70 18.48
N GLU A 515 12.28 39.79 19.42
CA GLU A 515 13.28 40.02 20.47
C GLU A 515 14.71 39.55 20.12
N CYS A 516 14.87 38.54 19.25
CA CYS A 516 16.17 37.99 18.84
C CYS A 516 16.66 38.61 17.53
N ARG A 517 17.80 39.30 17.57
CA ARG A 517 18.34 40.04 16.41
C ARG A 517 19.84 39.90 16.26
N ASP A 518 20.31 40.03 15.02
CA ASP A 518 21.73 40.08 14.68
C ASP A 518 22.33 41.45 15.05
N THR A 519 23.23 41.47 16.03
CA THR A 519 23.92 42.67 16.51
C THR A 519 24.98 43.21 15.55
N GLU A 520 25.44 42.40 14.59
CA GLU A 520 26.38 42.82 13.54
C GLU A 520 25.64 43.49 12.36
N SER A 521 24.31 43.37 12.29
CA SER A 521 23.52 44.00 11.24
C SER A 521 23.52 45.53 11.38
N PRO A 522 23.76 46.31 10.30
CA PRO A 522 24.03 47.76 10.38
C PRO A 522 22.82 48.64 10.78
N LEU A 523 21.73 48.03 11.24
CA LEU A 523 20.51 48.68 11.72
C LEU A 523 19.84 47.95 12.90
N GLY A 524 20.38 46.81 13.38
CA GLY A 524 19.75 46.02 14.46
C GLY A 524 18.35 45.51 14.09
N MET A 525 18.13 45.16 12.82
CA MET A 525 16.81 44.82 12.25
C MET A 525 16.74 43.46 11.55
N LEU A 526 17.86 42.76 11.35
CA LEU A 526 17.83 41.41 10.78
C LEU A 526 17.62 40.35 11.89
N PRO A 527 16.90 39.26 11.60
CA PRO A 527 16.84 38.10 12.48
C PRO A 527 18.21 37.41 12.57
N CYS A 528 18.40 36.57 13.59
CA CYS A 528 19.66 35.86 13.79
C CYS A 528 20.02 34.89 12.64
N LYS A 529 21.32 34.68 12.42
CA LYS A 529 21.88 34.00 11.24
C LYS A 529 21.67 32.48 11.28
N LEU A 530 21.90 31.87 12.45
CA LEU A 530 21.76 30.43 12.71
C LEU A 530 20.78 30.11 13.85
N ALA A 531 20.62 31.01 14.83
CA ALA A 531 19.72 30.79 15.95
C ALA A 531 18.24 30.90 15.53
N THR A 532 17.42 29.92 15.90
CA THR A 532 16.02 29.85 15.48
C THR A 532 15.11 29.18 16.52
N CYS A 533 13.83 29.56 16.53
CA CYS A 533 12.78 28.88 17.29
C CYS A 533 12.12 27.82 16.39
N HIS A 534 12.52 26.56 16.58
CA HIS A 534 12.25 25.45 15.66
C HIS A 534 11.30 24.41 16.27
N PHE A 535 10.27 23.99 15.52
CA PHE A 535 9.31 22.95 15.90
C PHE A 535 10.00 21.59 16.13
N THR A 536 10.04 21.13 17.38
CA THR A 536 10.59 19.80 17.71
C THR A 536 9.52 18.71 17.69
N GLY A 537 8.26 19.05 17.96
CA GLY A 537 7.14 18.11 17.84
C GLY A 537 5.79 18.67 18.29
N ILE A 538 4.81 17.76 18.37
CA ILE A 538 3.51 18.02 19.00
C ILE A 538 3.55 17.41 20.41
N SER A 539 3.39 18.21 21.46
CA SER A 539 3.19 17.69 22.82
C SER A 539 1.74 17.31 23.06
N ASN A 540 1.55 16.28 23.89
CA ASN A 540 0.26 15.82 24.37
C ASN A 540 0.39 15.35 25.81
N ASP A 541 0.51 16.29 26.75
CA ASP A 541 0.48 16.01 28.20
C ASP A 541 -0.84 15.33 28.59
N ASN A 542 -1.90 15.63 27.84
CA ASN A 542 -3.20 14.97 27.87
C ASN A 542 -3.11 13.53 27.32
N LYS A 543 -2.78 12.58 28.21
CA LYS A 543 -2.79 11.12 28.00
C LYS A 543 -4.06 10.58 27.33
N ILE A 544 -5.18 11.33 27.36
CA ILE A 544 -6.45 11.00 26.71
C ILE A 544 -6.30 10.69 25.21
N VAL A 545 -5.38 11.36 24.49
CA VAL A 545 -5.15 11.12 23.05
C VAL A 545 -4.65 9.70 22.77
N ILE A 546 -3.79 9.16 23.65
CA ILE A 546 -3.28 7.79 23.54
C ILE A 546 -4.43 6.78 23.76
N TYR A 547 -5.32 7.03 24.73
CA TYR A 547 -6.51 6.20 24.91
C TYR A 547 -7.46 6.26 23.71
N MET A 548 -7.63 7.43 23.08
CA MET A 548 -8.40 7.58 21.85
C MET A 548 -7.77 6.82 20.66
N GLN A 549 -6.44 6.83 20.53
CA GLN A 549 -5.73 6.05 19.51
C GLN A 549 -5.91 4.54 19.73
N LEU A 550 -5.86 4.06 20.98
CA LEU A 550 -6.15 2.65 21.32
C LEU A 550 -7.61 2.27 21.04
N VAL A 551 -8.58 3.15 21.33
CA VAL A 551 -10.00 2.95 20.97
C VAL A 551 -10.16 2.89 19.44
N ASN A 552 -9.47 3.75 18.68
CA ASN A 552 -9.51 3.70 17.22
C ASN A 552 -8.91 2.40 16.66
N LEU A 553 -7.79 1.93 17.21
CA LEU A 553 -7.14 0.68 16.81
C LEU A 553 -8.01 -0.55 17.12
N LEU A 554 -8.64 -0.57 18.31
CA LEU A 554 -9.61 -1.62 18.68
C LEU A 554 -10.83 -1.58 17.77
N GLY A 555 -11.39 -0.40 17.49
CA GLY A 555 -12.57 -0.24 16.63
C GLY A 555 -12.32 -0.65 15.19
N PHE A 556 -11.15 -0.30 14.65
CA PHE A 556 -10.68 -0.80 13.36
C PHE A 556 -10.68 -2.33 13.29
N PHE A 557 -9.97 -3.00 14.21
CA PHE A 557 -9.91 -4.47 14.18
C PHE A 557 -11.27 -5.12 14.47
N TRP A 558 -12.03 -4.60 15.43
CA TRP A 558 -13.34 -5.16 15.79
C TRP A 558 -14.32 -5.05 14.62
N MET A 559 -14.41 -3.89 13.96
CA MET A 559 -15.29 -3.71 12.81
C MET A 559 -14.85 -4.56 11.60
N MET A 560 -13.54 -4.66 11.33
CA MET A 560 -13.01 -5.51 10.24
C MET A 560 -13.31 -7.02 10.44
N PHE A 561 -13.17 -7.52 11.68
CA PHE A 561 -13.53 -8.90 12.02
C PHE A 561 -15.06 -9.10 12.12
N PHE A 562 -15.81 -8.07 12.50
CA PHE A 562 -17.28 -8.10 12.53
C PHE A 562 -17.85 -8.24 11.12
N ILE A 563 -17.42 -7.42 10.16
CA ILE A 563 -17.87 -7.52 8.75
C ILE A 563 -17.55 -8.91 8.16
N SER A 564 -16.37 -9.45 8.46
CA SER A 564 -15.99 -10.82 8.07
C SER A 564 -16.92 -11.86 8.70
N GLY A 565 -17.14 -11.82 10.02
CA GLY A 565 -18.01 -12.78 10.71
C GLY A 565 -19.50 -12.67 10.34
N VAL A 566 -19.98 -11.46 10.02
CA VAL A 566 -21.34 -11.26 9.47
C VAL A 566 -21.46 -11.97 8.13
N SER A 567 -20.44 -11.85 7.29
CA SER A 567 -20.36 -12.50 5.98
C SER A 567 -20.33 -14.03 6.10
N ASP A 568 -19.48 -14.56 6.99
CA ASP A 568 -19.38 -15.98 7.26
C ASP A 568 -20.72 -16.56 7.75
N MET A 569 -21.39 -15.90 8.70
CA MET A 569 -22.69 -16.30 9.23
C MET A 569 -23.80 -16.31 8.15
N MET A 570 -23.83 -15.29 7.29
CA MET A 570 -24.80 -15.20 6.17
C MET A 570 -24.60 -16.33 5.16
N LEU A 571 -23.35 -16.57 4.75
CA LEU A 571 -23.00 -17.65 3.82
C LEU A 571 -23.27 -19.02 4.44
N ALA A 572 -22.91 -19.23 5.71
CA ALA A 572 -23.20 -20.47 6.42
C ALA A 572 -24.71 -20.74 6.52
N SER A 573 -25.55 -19.75 6.85
CA SER A 573 -27.02 -19.94 6.84
C SER A 573 -27.57 -20.22 5.43
N THR A 574 -26.87 -19.77 4.39
CA THR A 574 -27.27 -19.95 2.99
C THR A 574 -26.94 -21.37 2.51
N PHE A 575 -25.70 -21.81 2.69
CA PHE A 575 -25.22 -23.11 2.20
C PHE A 575 -25.71 -24.29 3.07
N SER A 576 -25.93 -24.10 4.37
CA SER A 576 -26.60 -25.11 5.20
C SER A 576 -28.07 -25.30 4.79
N THR A 577 -28.78 -24.23 4.42
CA THR A 577 -30.15 -24.33 3.88
C THR A 577 -30.14 -25.11 2.55
N TRP A 578 -29.18 -24.88 1.66
CA TRP A 578 -29.01 -25.68 0.44
C TRP A 578 -28.65 -27.15 0.74
N TYR A 579 -27.80 -27.41 1.75
CA TYR A 579 -27.38 -28.77 2.14
C TYR A 579 -28.57 -29.61 2.60
N TRP A 580 -29.31 -29.13 3.61
CA TRP A 580 -30.39 -29.88 4.25
C TRP A 580 -31.71 -29.87 3.45
N THR A 581 -31.82 -29.09 2.37
CA THR A 581 -32.92 -29.24 1.42
C THR A 581 -32.70 -30.50 0.57
N PHE A 582 -33.43 -31.59 0.83
CA PHE A 582 -33.21 -32.89 0.17
C PHE A 582 -33.32 -32.81 -1.37
N ASN A 583 -34.43 -32.28 -1.90
CA ASN A 583 -34.60 -32.00 -3.33
C ASN A 583 -34.11 -30.58 -3.67
N LYS A 584 -32.95 -30.45 -4.33
CA LYS A 584 -32.32 -29.15 -4.64
C LYS A 584 -33.17 -28.22 -5.52
N ARG A 585 -34.21 -28.72 -6.22
CA ARG A 585 -35.19 -27.87 -6.93
C ARG A 585 -36.07 -27.03 -5.98
N ASN A 586 -36.17 -27.42 -4.72
CA ASN A 586 -37.04 -26.79 -3.72
C ASN A 586 -36.28 -25.76 -2.86
N VAL A 587 -35.03 -25.43 -3.19
CA VAL A 587 -34.26 -24.39 -2.47
C VAL A 587 -34.90 -23.02 -2.73
N PRO A 588 -35.26 -22.24 -1.68
CA PRO A 588 -35.93 -20.95 -1.88
C PRO A 588 -35.09 -19.95 -2.69
N PHE A 589 -35.72 -19.25 -3.63
CA PHE A 589 -35.05 -18.24 -4.46
C PHE A 589 -34.32 -17.17 -3.61
N PHE A 590 -34.97 -16.70 -2.56
CA PHE A 590 -34.43 -15.69 -1.62
C PHE A 590 -33.63 -16.30 -0.45
N THR A 591 -32.97 -17.45 -0.62
CA THR A 591 -32.22 -18.12 0.49
C THR A 591 -31.14 -17.22 1.10
N LEU A 592 -30.37 -16.48 0.29
CA LEU A 592 -29.38 -15.53 0.83
C LEU A 592 -30.03 -14.38 1.60
N THR A 593 -31.15 -13.83 1.10
CA THR A 593 -31.91 -12.77 1.81
C THR A 593 -32.47 -13.27 3.15
N SER A 594 -32.91 -14.53 3.20
CA SER A 594 -33.29 -15.21 4.45
C SER A 594 -32.10 -15.38 5.40
N GLY A 595 -30.91 -15.73 4.89
CA GLY A 595 -29.67 -15.77 5.65
C GLY A 595 -29.27 -14.40 6.22
N ILE A 596 -29.33 -13.35 5.39
CA ILE A 596 -29.12 -11.94 5.78
C ILE A 596 -30.08 -11.55 6.90
N TYR A 597 -31.38 -11.78 6.72
CA TYR A 597 -32.39 -11.49 7.74
C TYR A 597 -32.13 -12.25 9.04
N ARG A 598 -31.81 -13.54 8.99
CA ARG A 598 -31.49 -14.35 10.19
C ARG A 598 -30.26 -13.81 10.93
N THR A 599 -29.19 -13.47 10.22
CA THR A 599 -27.97 -12.90 10.82
C THR A 599 -28.26 -11.58 11.52
N PHE A 600 -28.91 -10.63 10.83
CA PHE A 600 -29.26 -9.32 11.41
C PHE A 600 -30.31 -9.41 12.54
N ARG A 601 -31.32 -10.28 12.42
CA ARG A 601 -32.42 -10.38 13.40
C ARG A 601 -32.06 -11.14 14.67
N TYR A 602 -31.16 -12.13 14.59
CA TYR A 602 -30.91 -13.06 15.71
C TYR A 602 -29.45 -13.14 16.17
N HIS A 603 -28.45 -12.97 15.28
CA HIS A 603 -27.07 -13.41 15.56
C HIS A 603 -26.00 -12.30 15.55
N LEU A 604 -26.37 -11.02 15.49
CA LEU A 604 -25.40 -9.91 15.55
C LEU A 604 -24.56 -9.91 16.84
N GLY A 605 -25.14 -10.24 17.99
CA GLY A 605 -24.40 -10.34 19.25
C GLY A 605 -23.33 -11.44 19.23
N THR A 606 -23.67 -12.58 18.64
CA THR A 606 -22.78 -13.75 18.46
C THR A 606 -21.58 -13.39 17.58
N VAL A 607 -21.82 -12.65 16.49
CA VAL A 607 -20.78 -12.17 15.59
C VAL A 607 -19.95 -11.06 16.24
N ALA A 608 -20.58 -10.12 16.96
CA ALA A 608 -19.87 -9.07 17.68
C ALA A 608 -18.94 -9.63 18.76
N PHE A 609 -19.39 -10.62 19.53
CA PHE A 609 -18.57 -11.31 20.53
C PHE A 609 -17.40 -12.08 19.89
N GLY A 610 -17.65 -12.89 18.86
CA GLY A 610 -16.60 -13.60 18.15
C GLY A 610 -15.56 -12.65 17.56
N ALA A 611 -16.00 -11.56 16.91
CA ALA A 611 -15.12 -10.55 16.35
C ALA A 611 -14.27 -9.83 17.42
N LEU A 612 -14.84 -9.56 18.60
CA LEU A 612 -14.13 -8.92 19.73
C LEU A 612 -12.95 -9.78 20.20
N ILE A 613 -13.14 -11.10 20.34
CA ILE A 613 -12.10 -12.03 20.80
C ILE A 613 -10.89 -12.00 19.85
N ILE A 614 -11.13 -12.04 18.52
CA ILE A 614 -10.04 -11.94 17.53
C ILE A 614 -9.43 -10.53 17.52
N ALA A 615 -10.24 -9.48 17.66
CA ALA A 615 -9.76 -8.09 17.67
C ALA A 615 -8.81 -7.80 18.85
N ILE A 616 -9.13 -8.27 20.05
CA ILE A 616 -8.27 -8.13 21.24
C ILE A 616 -6.93 -8.84 21.02
N VAL A 617 -6.96 -10.10 20.57
CA VAL A 617 -5.74 -10.88 20.29
C VAL A 617 -4.90 -10.25 19.18
N ARG A 618 -5.53 -9.71 18.13
CA ARG A 618 -4.85 -8.96 17.06
C ARG A 618 -4.22 -7.66 17.57
N MET A 619 -4.91 -6.92 18.43
CA MET A 619 -4.41 -5.70 19.04
C MET A 619 -3.19 -5.98 19.94
N ILE A 620 -3.25 -7.01 20.80
CA ILE A 620 -2.12 -7.42 21.65
C ILE A 620 -0.92 -7.79 20.78
N ARG A 621 -1.13 -8.53 19.68
CA ARG A 621 -0.05 -8.86 18.74
C ARG A 621 0.62 -7.62 18.14
N VAL A 622 -0.14 -6.63 17.69
CA VAL A 622 0.41 -5.37 17.15
C VAL A 622 1.16 -4.57 18.23
N ILE A 623 0.68 -4.59 19.48
CA ILE A 623 1.38 -3.98 20.62
C ILE A 623 2.70 -4.71 20.93
N LEU A 624 2.75 -6.06 20.84
CA LEU A 624 4.00 -6.81 20.98
C LEU A 624 4.98 -6.57 19.83
N GLU A 625 4.49 -6.35 18.60
CA GLU A 625 5.30 -5.94 17.45
C GLU A 625 5.86 -4.51 17.64
N TYR A 626 5.09 -3.58 18.24
CA TYR A 626 5.55 -2.23 18.64
C TYR A 626 6.61 -2.26 19.76
N ILE A 627 6.34 -3.00 20.84
CA ILE A 627 7.24 -3.09 22.01
C ILE A 627 8.58 -3.68 21.58
N ASP A 628 8.59 -4.75 20.79
CA ASP A 628 9.82 -5.32 20.23
C ASP A 628 10.63 -4.31 19.41
N HIS A 629 9.98 -3.41 18.66
CA HIS A 629 10.68 -2.38 17.94
C HIS A 629 11.33 -1.34 18.87
N LYS A 630 10.63 -0.89 19.93
CA LYS A 630 11.19 0.11 20.87
C LYS A 630 12.23 -0.48 21.83
N VAL A 631 12.11 -1.76 22.20
CA VAL A 631 13.01 -2.43 23.14
C VAL A 631 14.34 -2.87 22.50
N LYS A 632 14.47 -2.88 21.17
CA LYS A 632 15.77 -3.08 20.48
C LYS A 632 16.88 -2.11 20.89
N LYS A 633 16.53 -0.93 21.44
CA LYS A 633 17.47 0.04 22.02
C LYS A 633 18.12 -0.44 23.34
N TYR A 634 17.51 -1.46 23.96
CA TYR A 634 17.90 -2.04 25.24
C TYR A 634 18.03 -3.57 25.10
N ASP A 635 18.75 -4.05 24.07
CA ASP A 635 18.81 -5.47 23.72
C ASP A 635 19.33 -6.32 24.89
N ASN A 636 18.55 -7.32 25.26
CA ASN A 636 18.77 -8.21 26.38
C ASN A 636 18.30 -9.61 25.97
N PRO A 637 19.15 -10.66 26.03
CA PRO A 637 18.79 -12.00 25.54
C PRO A 637 17.49 -12.57 26.15
N LEU A 638 17.25 -12.31 27.44
CA LEU A 638 16.02 -12.70 28.14
C LEU A 638 14.78 -12.04 27.52
N THR A 639 14.82 -10.72 27.30
CA THR A 639 13.71 -9.94 26.74
C THR A 639 13.41 -10.36 25.30
N ARG A 640 14.45 -10.61 24.50
CA ARG A 640 14.33 -11.15 23.14
C ARG A 640 13.72 -12.55 23.12
N CYS A 641 14.06 -13.41 24.08
CA CYS A 641 13.46 -14.74 24.25
C CYS A 641 11.97 -14.65 24.60
N ILE A 642 11.61 -13.83 25.60
CA ILE A 642 10.22 -13.61 26.04
C ILE A 642 9.37 -13.05 24.88
N LEU A 643 9.85 -12.02 24.18
CA LEU A 643 9.14 -11.43 23.05
C LEU A 643 8.95 -12.43 21.89
N CYS A 644 9.93 -13.29 21.62
CA CYS A 644 9.81 -14.36 20.64
C CYS A 644 8.71 -15.36 21.01
N PHE A 645 8.71 -15.84 22.26
CA PHE A 645 7.68 -16.75 22.77
C PHE A 645 6.29 -16.13 22.72
N CYS A 646 6.13 -14.89 23.22
CA CYS A 646 4.85 -14.17 23.19
C CYS A 646 4.34 -13.95 21.76
N LYS A 647 5.18 -13.51 20.82
CA LYS A 647 4.81 -13.36 19.41
C LYS A 647 4.33 -14.68 18.80
N CYS A 648 5.05 -15.78 19.04
CA CYS A 648 4.66 -17.11 18.59
C CYS A 648 3.31 -17.56 19.18
N PHE A 649 3.14 -17.41 20.50
CA PHE A 649 1.90 -17.74 21.20
C PHE A 649 0.70 -16.96 20.66
N PHE A 650 0.80 -15.62 20.54
CA PHE A 650 -0.29 -14.80 20.03
C PHE A 650 -0.58 -15.01 18.54
N TRP A 651 0.42 -15.39 17.73
CA TRP A 651 0.22 -15.82 16.33
C TRP A 651 -0.54 -17.15 16.23
N CYS A 652 -0.18 -18.13 17.05
CA CYS A 652 -0.89 -19.41 17.17
C CYS A 652 -2.33 -19.19 17.66
N LEU A 653 -2.52 -18.35 18.69
CA LEU A 653 -3.82 -18.01 19.26
C LEU A 653 -4.72 -17.26 18.25
N GLU A 654 -4.18 -16.27 17.53
CA GLU A 654 -4.89 -15.57 16.44
C GLU A 654 -5.41 -16.56 15.38
N SER A 655 -4.60 -17.56 15.04
CA SER A 655 -4.92 -18.59 14.03
C SER A 655 -5.96 -19.60 14.54
N PHE A 656 -5.81 -20.07 15.78
CA PHE A 656 -6.73 -20.99 16.44
C PHE A 656 -8.12 -20.37 16.67
N LEU A 657 -8.18 -19.10 17.08
CA LEU A 657 -9.44 -18.39 17.28
C LEU A 657 -10.16 -18.15 15.95
N LYS A 658 -9.47 -17.78 14.87
CA LYS A 658 -10.09 -17.69 13.53
C LYS A 658 -10.70 -19.03 13.10
N PHE A 659 -10.01 -20.14 13.34
CA PHE A 659 -10.54 -21.48 13.06
C PHE A 659 -11.79 -21.81 13.90
N ILE A 660 -11.77 -21.58 15.22
CA ILE A 660 -12.94 -21.82 16.07
C ILE A 660 -14.11 -20.93 15.67
N ASN A 661 -13.90 -19.62 15.50
CA ASN A 661 -14.96 -18.67 15.18
C ASN A 661 -15.68 -19.03 13.88
N LYS A 662 -14.94 -19.35 12.81
CA LYS A 662 -15.52 -19.72 11.50
C LYS A 662 -16.46 -20.93 11.64
N ASN A 663 -16.01 -21.97 12.33
CA ASN A 663 -16.81 -23.18 12.57
C ASN A 663 -17.96 -22.97 13.57
N ALA A 664 -17.75 -22.13 14.60
CA ALA A 664 -18.80 -21.73 15.54
C ALA A 664 -19.93 -20.98 14.83
N TYR A 665 -19.62 -20.05 13.92
CA TYR A 665 -20.62 -19.35 13.10
C TYR A 665 -21.42 -20.32 12.23
N ILE A 666 -20.81 -21.38 11.69
CA ILE A 666 -21.55 -22.41 10.95
C ILE A 666 -22.55 -23.14 11.86
N MET A 667 -22.16 -23.57 13.06
CA MET A 667 -23.10 -24.22 13.99
C MET A 667 -24.17 -23.26 14.56
N CYS A 668 -23.86 -21.96 14.71
CA CYS A 668 -24.86 -20.93 14.99
C CYS A 668 -25.87 -20.82 13.85
N ALA A 669 -25.40 -20.80 12.60
CA ALA A 669 -26.26 -20.72 11.43
C ALA A 669 -27.17 -21.95 11.30
N VAL A 670 -26.70 -23.16 11.62
CA VAL A 670 -27.51 -24.37 11.63
C VAL A 670 -28.51 -24.38 12.80
N HIS A 671 -28.05 -24.31 14.06
CA HIS A 671 -28.93 -24.57 15.22
C HIS A 671 -29.60 -23.33 15.82
N GLY A 672 -29.07 -22.13 15.58
CA GLY A 672 -29.53 -20.90 16.23
C GLY A 672 -29.06 -20.76 17.70
N LYS A 673 -28.08 -21.55 18.14
CA LYS A 673 -27.47 -21.47 19.48
C LYS A 673 -26.49 -20.28 19.58
N ASN A 674 -26.17 -19.88 20.81
CA ASN A 674 -25.19 -18.84 21.11
C ASN A 674 -23.74 -19.23 20.74
N PHE A 675 -22.83 -18.25 20.76
CA PHE A 675 -21.44 -18.45 20.32
C PHE A 675 -20.74 -19.60 21.06
N CYS A 676 -20.72 -19.58 22.39
CA CYS A 676 -19.94 -20.53 23.18
C CYS A 676 -20.43 -21.97 23.01
N ARG A 677 -21.75 -22.20 23.00
CA ARG A 677 -22.28 -23.57 22.80
C ARG A 677 -22.03 -24.05 21.37
N SER A 678 -22.22 -23.18 20.38
CA SER A 678 -21.92 -23.51 18.97
C SER A 678 -20.44 -23.79 18.73
N ALA A 679 -19.54 -23.07 19.40
CA ALA A 679 -18.09 -23.33 19.37
C ALA A 679 -17.74 -24.69 19.99
N SER A 680 -18.32 -25.02 21.16
CA SER A 680 -18.15 -26.33 21.80
C SER A 680 -18.67 -27.48 20.92
N ASP A 681 -19.87 -27.34 20.35
CA ASP A 681 -20.49 -28.34 19.48
C ASP A 681 -19.66 -28.53 18.20
N ALA A 682 -19.22 -27.44 17.55
CA ALA A 682 -18.35 -27.46 16.36
C ALA A 682 -17.01 -28.13 16.64
N PHE A 683 -16.29 -27.69 17.68
CA PHE A 683 -14.99 -28.22 18.06
C PHE A 683 -15.06 -29.73 18.37
N SER A 684 -16.13 -30.17 19.04
CA SER A 684 -16.33 -31.58 19.38
C SER A 684 -16.57 -32.45 18.13
N LEU A 685 -17.42 -32.01 17.20
CA LEU A 685 -17.69 -32.71 15.93
C LEU A 685 -16.42 -32.82 15.06
N LEU A 686 -15.63 -31.75 15.01
CA LEU A 686 -14.38 -31.69 14.26
C LEU A 686 -13.27 -32.55 14.89
N MET A 687 -13.12 -32.55 16.22
CA MET A 687 -12.10 -33.33 16.92
C MET A 687 -12.26 -34.84 16.71
N ARG A 688 -13.50 -35.36 16.75
CA ARG A 688 -13.79 -36.77 16.43
C ARG A 688 -13.34 -37.19 15.03
N ASN A 689 -13.27 -36.23 14.11
CA ASN A 689 -12.95 -36.43 12.71
C ASN A 689 -11.59 -35.81 12.30
N ILE A 690 -10.73 -35.43 13.25
CA ILE A 690 -9.61 -34.49 13.05
C ILE A 690 -8.71 -34.81 11.86
N ILE A 691 -8.27 -36.06 11.69
CA ILE A 691 -7.40 -36.48 10.57
C ILE A 691 -8.07 -36.24 9.21
N ARG A 692 -9.39 -36.43 9.15
CA ARG A 692 -10.19 -36.20 7.95
C ARG A 692 -10.48 -34.72 7.74
N VAL A 693 -10.74 -33.97 8.80
CA VAL A 693 -10.93 -32.51 8.78
C VAL A 693 -9.69 -31.83 8.23
N VAL A 694 -8.57 -31.88 8.96
CA VAL A 694 -7.36 -31.08 8.70
C VAL A 694 -6.81 -31.34 7.30
N VAL A 695 -6.85 -32.59 6.84
CA VAL A 695 -6.28 -32.96 5.53
C VAL A 695 -7.20 -32.57 4.36
N LEU A 696 -8.52 -32.45 4.54
CA LEU A 696 -9.44 -31.96 3.50
C LEU A 696 -9.50 -30.44 3.44
N ASP A 697 -9.51 -29.79 4.61
CA ASP A 697 -9.38 -28.35 4.80
C ASP A 697 -8.10 -27.83 4.12
N LYS A 698 -6.92 -28.36 4.49
CA LYS A 698 -5.64 -27.93 3.91
C LYS A 698 -5.45 -28.32 2.43
N ALA A 699 -6.06 -29.41 1.96
CA ALA A 699 -6.08 -29.72 0.52
C ALA A 699 -6.95 -28.72 -0.27
N THR A 700 -8.05 -28.23 0.32
CA THR A 700 -8.93 -27.23 -0.29
C THR A 700 -8.25 -25.86 -0.34
N ASP A 701 -7.64 -25.42 0.77
CA ASP A 701 -6.81 -24.21 0.83
C ASP A 701 -5.71 -24.22 -0.24
N PHE A 702 -4.99 -25.34 -0.38
CA PHE A 702 -3.91 -25.50 -1.37
C PHE A 702 -4.42 -25.36 -2.80
N ILE A 703 -5.56 -25.97 -3.13
CA ILE A 703 -6.18 -25.85 -4.46
C ILE A 703 -6.58 -24.38 -4.75
N PHE A 704 -7.21 -23.69 -3.80
CA PHE A 704 -7.57 -22.28 -4.00
C PHE A 704 -6.36 -21.35 -4.05
N PHE A 705 -5.30 -21.58 -3.26
CA PHE A 705 -4.04 -20.85 -3.37
C PHE A 705 -3.41 -21.01 -4.75
N LEU A 706 -3.32 -22.25 -5.24
CA LEU A 706 -2.78 -22.59 -6.56
C LEU A 706 -3.56 -21.90 -7.69
N SER A 707 -4.89 -21.93 -7.66
CA SER A 707 -5.71 -21.26 -8.68
C SER A 707 -5.61 -19.73 -8.61
N LYS A 708 -5.51 -19.12 -7.42
CA LYS A 708 -5.23 -17.67 -7.28
C LYS A 708 -3.89 -17.30 -7.92
N LEU A 709 -2.83 -18.08 -7.63
CA LEU A 709 -1.49 -17.84 -8.16
C LEU A 709 -1.47 -17.95 -9.69
N LEU A 710 -2.07 -18.99 -10.26
CA LEU A 710 -2.12 -19.19 -11.71
C LEU A 710 -2.88 -18.08 -12.43
N ILE A 711 -4.05 -17.65 -11.92
CA ILE A 711 -4.83 -16.57 -12.54
C ILE A 711 -4.07 -15.24 -12.43
N SER A 712 -3.48 -14.94 -11.27
CA SER A 712 -2.64 -13.74 -11.05
C SER A 712 -1.48 -13.65 -12.04
N VAL A 713 -0.66 -14.70 -12.11
CA VAL A 713 0.53 -14.72 -12.98
C VAL A 713 0.14 -14.80 -14.46
N GLY A 714 -0.91 -15.56 -14.81
CA GLY A 714 -1.42 -15.65 -16.18
C GLY A 714 -1.98 -14.32 -16.70
N VAL A 715 -2.69 -13.55 -15.87
CA VAL A 715 -3.14 -12.20 -16.22
C VAL A 715 -1.95 -11.24 -16.34
N GLY A 716 -1.00 -11.26 -15.40
CA GLY A 716 0.20 -10.44 -15.48
C GLY A 716 1.00 -10.69 -16.77
N PHE A 717 1.19 -11.96 -17.12
CA PHE A 717 1.85 -12.37 -18.37
C PHE A 717 1.06 -11.92 -19.61
N ALA A 718 -0.25 -12.18 -19.65
CA ALA A 718 -1.10 -11.76 -20.77
C ALA A 718 -1.10 -10.23 -20.97
N VAL A 719 -1.08 -9.46 -19.88
CA VAL A 719 -1.03 -7.99 -19.91
C VAL A 719 0.34 -7.49 -20.36
N TYR A 720 1.43 -8.11 -19.91
CA TYR A 720 2.78 -7.80 -20.37
C TYR A 720 2.87 -7.87 -21.91
N TYR A 721 2.44 -8.99 -22.51
CA TYR A 721 2.45 -9.16 -23.97
C TYR A 721 1.39 -8.30 -24.68
N LEU A 722 0.24 -8.04 -24.07
CA LEU A 722 -0.77 -7.11 -24.63
C LEU A 722 -0.23 -5.68 -24.73
N LEU A 723 0.58 -5.24 -23.77
CA LEU A 723 1.25 -3.92 -23.79
C LEU A 723 2.42 -3.85 -24.78
N GLU A 724 2.96 -4.99 -25.22
CA GLU A 724 3.94 -5.09 -26.32
C GLU A 724 3.27 -5.24 -27.70
N TRP A 725 1.97 -5.53 -27.78
CA TRP A 725 1.31 -5.89 -29.02
C TRP A 725 1.10 -4.68 -29.94
N SER A 726 1.44 -4.85 -31.23
CA SER A 726 1.48 -3.78 -32.24
C SER A 726 0.16 -3.00 -32.37
N PHE A 727 -0.99 -3.67 -32.23
CA PHE A 727 -2.30 -3.03 -32.27
C PHE A 727 -2.51 -2.02 -31.13
N VAL A 728 -1.99 -2.31 -29.92
CA VAL A 728 -2.09 -1.39 -28.79
C VAL A 728 -1.13 -0.20 -28.98
N TYR A 729 0.08 -0.46 -29.48
CA TYR A 729 1.05 0.57 -29.86
C TYR A 729 0.50 1.58 -30.88
N GLU A 730 -0.22 1.10 -31.90
CA GLU A 730 -0.87 1.93 -32.93
C GLU A 730 -1.99 2.80 -32.34
N VAL A 731 -2.85 2.24 -31.47
CA VAL A 731 -3.91 2.98 -30.76
C VAL A 731 -3.35 3.99 -29.74
N THR A 732 -2.20 3.72 -29.12
CA THR A 732 -1.52 4.68 -28.21
C THR A 732 -0.72 5.78 -28.92
N GLN A 733 -0.88 5.93 -30.25
CA GLN A 733 -0.13 6.90 -31.07
C GLN A 733 1.39 6.75 -30.95
N GLY A 734 1.89 5.51 -30.87
CA GLY A 734 3.32 5.19 -30.88
C GLY A 734 4.08 5.45 -29.58
N ALA A 735 3.42 5.94 -28.53
CA ALA A 735 4.04 6.20 -27.24
C ALA A 735 4.33 4.89 -26.48
N ARG A 736 5.53 4.33 -26.67
CA ARG A 736 5.99 3.12 -25.95
C ARG A 736 6.09 3.38 -24.44
N LEU A 737 5.59 2.45 -23.65
CA LEU A 737 5.86 2.41 -22.21
C LEU A 737 7.33 2.06 -21.97
N ASN A 738 7.95 2.64 -20.94
CA ASN A 738 9.35 2.42 -20.58
C ASN A 738 9.53 1.11 -19.79
N TYR A 739 8.55 0.79 -18.94
CA TYR A 739 8.53 -0.35 -18.02
C TYR A 739 7.16 -1.03 -18.03
N ASN A 740 6.79 -1.59 -19.18
CA ASN A 740 5.59 -2.42 -19.41
C ASN A 740 5.37 -3.53 -18.36
N TYR A 741 6.42 -4.00 -17.67
CA TYR A 741 6.28 -4.94 -16.54
C TYR A 741 5.67 -4.33 -15.27
N VAL A 742 5.75 -3.02 -15.02
CA VAL A 742 5.22 -2.42 -13.78
C VAL A 742 3.69 -2.40 -13.75
N PRO A 743 2.97 -1.95 -14.81
CA PRO A 743 1.52 -2.14 -14.91
C PRO A 743 1.10 -3.62 -14.78
N ALA A 744 1.86 -4.55 -15.39
CA ALA A 744 1.59 -5.98 -15.33
C ALA A 744 1.73 -6.56 -13.90
N ILE A 745 2.73 -6.14 -13.13
CA ILE A 745 2.91 -6.54 -11.72
C ILE A 745 1.77 -5.98 -10.86
N ILE A 746 1.45 -4.69 -10.99
CA ILE A 746 0.36 -4.04 -10.23
C ILE A 746 -0.98 -4.72 -10.50
N LEU A 747 -1.29 -5.00 -11.77
CA LEU A 747 -2.51 -5.69 -12.15
C LEU A 747 -2.53 -7.17 -11.73
N SER A 748 -1.38 -7.85 -11.71
CA SER A 748 -1.26 -9.20 -11.12
C SER A 748 -1.59 -9.18 -9.62
N VAL A 749 -1.01 -8.26 -8.85
CA VAL A 749 -1.32 -8.09 -7.41
C VAL A 749 -2.80 -7.78 -7.19
N ALA A 750 -3.39 -6.87 -7.98
CA ALA A 750 -4.81 -6.58 -7.92
C ALA A 750 -5.68 -7.80 -8.27
N THR A 751 -5.26 -8.59 -9.27
CA THR A 751 -5.92 -9.86 -9.66
C THR A 751 -5.89 -10.87 -8.50
N TYR A 752 -4.77 -11.02 -7.80
CA TYR A 752 -4.67 -11.90 -6.63
C TYR A 752 -5.64 -11.50 -5.50
N LEU A 753 -5.79 -10.19 -5.26
CA LEU A 753 -6.74 -9.65 -4.27
C LEU A 753 -8.20 -9.90 -4.71
N ILE A 754 -8.55 -9.59 -5.96
CA ILE A 754 -9.89 -9.84 -6.53
C ILE A 754 -10.24 -11.34 -6.46
N CYS A 755 -9.35 -12.21 -6.93
CA CYS A 755 -9.53 -13.66 -6.82
C CYS A 755 -9.71 -14.09 -5.36
N THR A 756 -8.94 -13.54 -4.42
CA THR A 756 -9.08 -13.87 -2.99
C THR A 756 -10.47 -13.53 -2.44
N ILE A 757 -11.03 -12.37 -2.80
CA ILE A 757 -12.38 -11.97 -2.41
C ILE A 757 -13.43 -12.99 -2.89
N PHE A 758 -13.37 -13.42 -4.16
CA PHE A 758 -14.29 -14.42 -4.71
C PHE A 758 -14.11 -15.84 -4.13
N PHE A 759 -12.86 -16.32 -4.01
CA PHE A 759 -12.58 -17.67 -3.48
C PHE A 759 -12.99 -17.83 -2.01
N ASN A 760 -13.08 -16.76 -1.22
CA ASN A 760 -13.53 -16.83 0.17
C ASN A 760 -15.00 -17.32 0.29
N VAL A 761 -15.88 -16.99 -0.67
CA VAL A 761 -17.24 -17.56 -0.71
C VAL A 761 -17.21 -19.07 -1.01
N TYR A 762 -16.29 -19.53 -1.86
CA TYR A 762 -16.12 -20.96 -2.12
C TYR A 762 -15.56 -21.72 -0.92
N SER A 763 -14.64 -21.12 -0.15
CA SER A 763 -14.19 -21.67 1.15
C SER A 763 -15.37 -21.78 2.12
N MET A 764 -16.13 -20.70 2.34
CA MET A 764 -17.31 -20.75 3.21
C MET A 764 -18.37 -21.76 2.75
N ALA A 765 -18.54 -21.95 1.44
CA ALA A 765 -19.39 -23.00 0.89
C ALA A 765 -18.86 -24.39 1.23
N VAL A 766 -17.61 -24.70 0.89
CA VAL A 766 -17.01 -26.02 1.15
C VAL A 766 -17.04 -26.36 2.64
N ASP A 767 -16.65 -25.43 3.51
CA ASP A 767 -16.58 -25.65 4.96
C ASP A 767 -17.98 -25.86 5.56
N THR A 768 -18.97 -25.08 5.13
CA THR A 768 -20.37 -25.24 5.58
C THR A 768 -20.93 -26.59 5.13
N LEU A 769 -20.75 -26.96 3.85
CA LEU A 769 -21.22 -28.25 3.34
C LEU A 769 -20.47 -29.43 3.99
N PHE A 770 -19.19 -29.25 4.35
CA PHE A 770 -18.37 -30.26 5.01
C PHE A 770 -18.78 -30.45 6.47
N LEU A 771 -19.04 -29.38 7.23
CA LEU A 771 -19.52 -29.50 8.61
C LEU A 771 -20.94 -30.10 8.68
N CYS A 772 -21.85 -29.66 7.79
CA CYS A 772 -23.16 -30.29 7.64
C CYS A 772 -23.05 -31.77 7.22
N PHE A 773 -22.06 -32.12 6.40
CA PHE A 773 -21.76 -33.51 6.02
C PHE A 773 -21.24 -34.37 7.19
N LEU A 774 -20.43 -33.80 8.09
CA LEU A 774 -19.99 -34.52 9.29
C LEU A 774 -21.18 -34.78 10.23
N GLU A 775 -22.09 -33.82 10.36
CA GLU A 775 -23.34 -33.98 11.11
C GLU A 775 -24.30 -34.99 10.46
N ASP A 776 -24.48 -34.96 9.13
CA ASP A 776 -25.24 -35.97 8.36
C ASP A 776 -24.68 -37.39 8.57
N CYS A 777 -23.35 -37.51 8.73
CA CYS A 777 -22.69 -38.78 9.04
C CYS A 777 -22.79 -39.27 10.49
N GLU A 778 -23.14 -38.41 11.46
CA GLU A 778 -23.45 -38.84 12.83
C GLU A 778 -24.95 -39.10 13.03
N ARG A 779 -25.83 -38.25 12.44
CA ARG A 779 -27.28 -38.35 12.58
C ARG A 779 -27.91 -39.50 11.79
N ASN A 780 -27.47 -39.71 10.55
CA ASN A 780 -28.13 -40.59 9.59
C ASN A 780 -27.33 -41.88 9.34
N ASP A 781 -28.02 -43.00 9.17
CA ASP A 781 -27.38 -44.30 8.87
C ASP A 781 -27.53 -44.71 7.39
N GLY A 782 -28.48 -44.10 6.67
CA GLY A 782 -28.87 -44.44 5.32
C GLY A 782 -30.10 -45.36 5.23
N SER A 783 -30.83 -45.59 6.32
CA SER A 783 -32.17 -46.21 6.29
C SER A 783 -33.21 -45.34 5.58
N GLN A 784 -34.42 -45.88 5.38
CA GLN A 784 -35.55 -45.08 4.84
C GLN A 784 -36.00 -43.99 5.82
N GLU A 785 -35.93 -44.25 7.14
CA GLU A 785 -36.21 -43.27 8.18
C GLU A 785 -35.11 -42.20 8.29
N LYS A 786 -33.84 -42.61 8.10
CA LYS A 786 -32.66 -41.76 8.34
C LYS A 786 -31.76 -41.71 7.09
N PRO A 787 -32.25 -41.17 5.97
CA PRO A 787 -31.48 -41.07 4.73
C PRO A 787 -30.41 -39.98 4.84
N TYR A 788 -29.23 -40.24 4.28
CA TYR A 788 -28.21 -39.19 4.10
C TYR A 788 -28.70 -38.10 3.14
N PHE A 789 -28.46 -36.84 3.49
CA PHE A 789 -28.79 -35.66 2.67
C PHE A 789 -27.68 -35.32 1.65
N MET A 790 -26.48 -35.89 1.81
CA MET A 790 -25.36 -35.69 0.89
C MET A 790 -25.62 -36.21 -0.55
N SER A 791 -24.89 -35.69 -1.53
CA SER A 791 -25.08 -36.09 -2.94
C SER A 791 -24.71 -37.56 -3.20
N LYS A 792 -25.37 -38.20 -4.18
CA LYS A 792 -25.05 -39.58 -4.62
C LYS A 792 -23.57 -39.77 -5.02
N ASN A 793 -22.90 -38.70 -5.47
CA ASN A 793 -21.48 -38.73 -5.80
C ASN A 793 -20.62 -38.74 -4.53
N LEU A 794 -20.94 -37.91 -3.53
CA LEU A 794 -20.23 -37.89 -2.25
C LEU A 794 -20.45 -39.18 -1.46
N MET A 795 -21.67 -39.73 -1.46
CA MET A 795 -21.98 -41.08 -0.96
C MET A 795 -21.03 -42.14 -1.55
N LYS A 796 -20.93 -42.21 -2.88
CA LYS A 796 -20.09 -43.20 -3.60
C LYS A 796 -18.60 -43.07 -3.23
N ILE A 797 -18.09 -41.84 -3.10
CA ILE A 797 -16.69 -41.56 -2.74
C ILE A 797 -16.35 -42.02 -1.31
N LEU A 798 -17.36 -42.19 -0.45
CA LEU A 798 -17.21 -42.47 0.98
C LEU A 798 -17.70 -43.87 1.39
N GLY A 799 -18.09 -44.72 0.44
CA GLY A 799 -18.64 -46.05 0.73
C GLY A 799 -20.01 -46.01 1.43
N LYS A 800 -20.71 -44.88 1.41
CA LYS A 800 -22.06 -44.70 1.99
C LYS A 800 -23.13 -44.85 0.92
N ARG A 801 -24.34 -45.26 1.31
CA ARG A 801 -25.50 -45.39 0.41
C ARG A 801 -26.80 -45.28 1.20
N ASN A 802 -27.81 -44.59 0.65
CA ASN A 802 -29.19 -44.73 1.12
C ASN A 802 -29.75 -46.09 0.66
N LYS A 803 -30.42 -46.80 1.55
CA LYS A 803 -31.11 -48.07 1.35
C LYS A 803 -32.43 -47.80 0.62
N ILE A 804 -32.33 -47.63 -0.69
CA ILE A 804 -33.48 -47.58 -1.61
C ILE A 804 -33.94 -49.02 -1.85
N THR A 805 -35.24 -49.27 -1.72
CA THR A 805 -35.94 -50.47 -2.23
C THR A 805 -36.09 -50.39 -3.73
#